data_AF-A0A9X3ZJI7-F1
#
_entry.id   AF-A0A9X3ZJI7-F1
#
_cell.length_a   1.000
_cell.length_b   1.000
_cell.length_c   1.000
_cell.angle_alpha   90.00
_cell.angle_beta   90.00
_cell.angle_gamma   90.00
#
_symmetry.space_group_name_H-M   'P 1'
#
loop_
_entity.id
_entity.type
_entity.pdbx_description
1 polymer ?
#
loop_
_entity_poly.entity_id
_entity_poly.type
_entity_poly.pdbx_seq_one_letter_code
_entity_poly.pdbx_strand_id
1 'polypeptide(L)'
;MSRSQAVTHHGTVGSRVSTSLDWLIPAVILASVWFLSHPYTGVAHDARIYVTSALLNSIPADVSNDNMFKLDGQLGFTVFPSIIRFFSSIMGPSTAALVISLAALSAWITAFWFFVSRITQDRSRYVMMIFVALFAVPYGGYHIFTISEPYAVPRPFAEVFVLIALIFAIQSRFVVSAGFVVVAGLLHPITALPAAALVWLMAVTDKEQTTRWRASLLVTSGIGLLCAIGLAILDAPIFGRLFHTIDPEWMEPLKGRTRYLFVFEWRHLDLALLVVQSCVLIIAGSLVTNPNIRRLFLCVLAVVAAALAATAILGDWFHSVLVVQVQIWRATWILTVLSALSLAICCISLWKQDRSMKLVLAMVIIAWFGLPINAVAGASIALLSLAAFLVFKRTKFEVSTVSLALVWMLAGATLLTMFAITAPLARIYALADTASLFAYPKAIIVTKLFAIPVGIISLVWQNMPKRSYPRAVGVAVALMLAVLAVSSWDTRNPWQKKMDRFEPDQSLTAMIEDKPGSVLWIDDRGTDAWVLAGRTSWWTMLQGASQVFSRPLAMIWKDRRDAMIEAGIVDERIRDPYVNKSAVEDYQVSKSTLAQICSVPDGPSWVIAGLWQFDEQDVKRLDPKSIWTSEHRQQRFLSKGGVSNTPIHETEFYVHECI
;
A
#
# COMPACT_ATOMS: atom_id res chain seq x y z
N MET A 1 -67.65 21.15 41.05
CA MET A 1 -66.51 20.26 41.37
C MET A 1 -66.67 18.99 40.54
N SER A 2 -65.82 18.85 39.52
CA SER A 2 -65.99 17.95 38.38
C SER A 2 -65.54 16.52 38.68
N ARG A 3 -66.39 15.56 38.31
CA ARG A 3 -66.01 14.16 38.05
C ARG A 3 -65.34 14.12 36.67
N SER A 4 -64.12 13.57 36.61
CA SER A 4 -63.45 13.23 35.35
C SER A 4 -63.09 11.75 35.39
N GLN A 5 -63.54 11.05 34.36
CA GLN A 5 -63.48 9.61 34.17
C GLN A 5 -62.05 9.13 33.86
N ALA A 6 -61.71 7.97 34.40
CA ALA A 6 -60.57 7.18 33.98
C ALA A 6 -60.81 6.64 32.56
N VAL A 7 -59.92 6.97 31.63
CA VAL A 7 -59.78 6.29 30.33
C VAL A 7 -58.40 5.66 30.31
N THR A 8 -58.33 4.37 30.62
CA THR A 8 -57.15 3.53 30.45
C THR A 8 -57.06 3.11 28.98
N HIS A 9 -56.23 3.82 28.20
CA HIS A 9 -55.81 3.34 26.88
C HIS A 9 -54.77 2.22 27.04
N HIS A 10 -55.22 0.96 26.92
CA HIS A 10 -54.33 -0.15 26.61
C HIS A 10 -53.85 -0.01 25.16
N GLY A 11 -52.76 0.73 24.97
CA GLY A 11 -51.97 0.67 23.75
C GLY A 11 -51.22 -0.66 23.71
N THR A 12 -51.72 -1.59 22.91
CA THR A 12 -50.99 -2.79 22.50
C THR A 12 -49.69 -2.36 21.82
N VAL A 13 -48.58 -2.44 22.56
CA VAL A 13 -47.22 -2.39 22.01
C VAL A 13 -47.00 -3.68 21.24
N GLY A 14 -47.56 -3.74 20.03
CA GLY A 14 -47.13 -4.67 19.01
C GLY A 14 -45.76 -4.21 18.52
N SER A 15 -44.71 -4.52 19.29
CA SER A 15 -43.34 -4.48 18.78
C SER A 15 -43.21 -5.57 17.72
N ARG A 16 -43.69 -5.27 16.50
CA ARG A 16 -43.21 -5.95 15.31
C ARG A 16 -41.71 -5.67 15.29
N VAL A 17 -40.93 -6.62 15.78
CA VAL A 17 -39.55 -6.80 15.40
C VAL A 17 -39.60 -7.05 13.90
N SER A 18 -39.70 -5.99 13.10
CA SER A 18 -39.43 -6.10 11.68
C SER A 18 -37.93 -6.36 11.62
N THR A 19 -37.58 -7.63 11.52
CA THR A 19 -36.27 -8.14 11.11
C THR A 19 -36.02 -7.68 9.66
N SER A 20 -36.04 -6.38 9.40
CA SER A 20 -35.87 -5.88 8.05
C SER A 20 -34.39 -6.01 7.73
N LEU A 21 -34.11 -6.85 6.73
CA LEU A 21 -32.80 -7.04 6.13
C LEU A 21 -32.31 -5.79 5.37
N ASP A 22 -32.86 -4.61 5.68
CA ASP A 22 -32.56 -3.33 5.00
C ASP A 22 -31.09 -2.92 5.15
N TRP A 23 -30.39 -3.45 6.17
CA TRP A 23 -28.96 -3.21 6.38
C TRP A 23 -28.07 -4.05 5.43
N LEU A 24 -28.60 -5.15 4.86
CA LEU A 24 -27.84 -6.02 3.95
C LEU A 24 -27.46 -5.29 2.67
N ILE A 25 -28.38 -4.52 2.08
CA ILE A 25 -28.15 -3.81 0.82
C ILE A 25 -26.90 -2.91 0.89
N PRO A 26 -26.82 -1.92 1.80
CA PRO A 26 -25.64 -1.06 1.89
C PRO A 26 -24.39 -1.81 2.38
N ALA A 27 -24.54 -2.91 3.14
CA ALA A 27 -23.40 -3.75 3.54
C ALA A 27 -22.79 -4.50 2.34
N VAL A 28 -23.61 -5.08 1.48
CA VAL A 28 -23.18 -5.74 0.24
C VAL A 28 -22.55 -4.74 -0.72
N ILE A 29 -23.15 -3.56 -0.89
CA ILE A 29 -22.57 -2.48 -1.71
C ILE A 29 -21.19 -2.09 -1.16
N LEU A 30 -21.08 -1.87 0.15
CA LEU A 30 -19.80 -1.52 0.78
C LEU A 30 -18.74 -2.61 0.58
N ALA A 31 -19.07 -3.87 0.84
CA ALA A 31 -18.15 -4.99 0.64
C ALA A 31 -17.72 -5.08 -0.83
N SER A 32 -18.65 -4.92 -1.76
CA SER A 32 -18.35 -4.96 -3.20
C SER A 32 -17.43 -3.81 -3.61
N VAL A 33 -17.70 -2.58 -3.19
CA VAL A 33 -16.83 -1.42 -3.43
C VAL A 33 -15.44 -1.66 -2.83
N TRP A 34 -15.35 -2.22 -1.63
CA TRP A 34 -14.08 -2.55 -0.99
C TRP A 34 -13.22 -3.50 -1.81
N PHE A 35 -13.78 -4.64 -2.25
CA PHE A 35 -13.04 -5.61 -3.05
C PHE A 35 -12.71 -5.10 -4.45
N LEU A 36 -13.60 -4.31 -5.06
CA LEU A 36 -13.33 -3.64 -6.34
C LEU A 36 -12.22 -2.57 -6.21
N SER A 37 -12.04 -1.96 -5.04
CA SER A 37 -10.94 -1.03 -4.81
C SER A 37 -9.61 -1.70 -4.47
N HIS A 38 -9.60 -3.02 -4.25
CA HIS A 38 -8.44 -3.81 -3.84
C HIS A 38 -8.36 -5.11 -4.67
N PRO A 39 -8.18 -5.02 -6.00
CA PRO A 39 -8.10 -6.21 -6.86
C PRO A 39 -6.87 -7.05 -6.52
N TYR A 40 -7.05 -8.37 -6.48
CA TYR A 40 -5.99 -9.35 -6.30
C TYR A 40 -5.24 -9.57 -7.61
N THR A 41 -3.97 -9.14 -7.66
CA THR A 41 -3.14 -9.23 -8.87
C THR A 41 -2.14 -10.39 -8.83
N GLY A 42 -2.21 -11.26 -7.82
CA GLY A 42 -1.34 -12.44 -7.67
C GLY A 42 -0.18 -12.25 -6.71
N VAL A 43 0.84 -13.12 -6.84
CA VAL A 43 2.07 -13.05 -6.06
C VAL A 43 2.96 -11.94 -6.64
N ALA A 44 2.66 -10.72 -6.23
CA ALA A 44 3.32 -9.49 -6.67
C ALA A 44 3.95 -8.74 -5.49
N HIS A 45 4.83 -7.78 -5.80
CA HIS A 45 5.54 -6.97 -4.80
C HIS A 45 6.20 -7.86 -3.72
N ASP A 46 6.10 -7.47 -2.45
CA ASP A 46 6.72 -8.18 -1.33
C ASP A 46 6.16 -9.60 -1.13
N ALA A 47 4.96 -9.91 -1.64
CA ALA A 47 4.43 -11.28 -1.57
C ALA A 47 5.35 -12.28 -2.27
N ARG A 48 6.12 -11.84 -3.28
CA ARG A 48 7.15 -12.68 -3.93
C ARG A 48 8.19 -13.15 -2.94
N ILE A 49 8.63 -12.30 -2.03
CA ILE A 49 9.62 -12.65 -1.00
C ILE A 49 9.01 -13.64 0.00
N TYR A 50 7.82 -13.35 0.52
CA TYR A 50 7.18 -14.20 1.53
C TYR A 50 6.76 -15.56 0.98
N VAL A 51 6.15 -15.61 -0.21
CA VAL A 51 5.74 -16.87 -0.84
C VAL A 51 6.96 -17.70 -1.22
N THR A 52 8.00 -17.11 -1.82
CA THR A 52 9.23 -17.86 -2.14
C THR A 52 9.90 -18.38 -0.86
N SER A 53 10.00 -17.55 0.19
CA SER A 53 10.51 -17.97 1.50
C SER A 53 9.75 -19.17 2.09
N ALA A 54 8.43 -19.19 1.91
CA ALA A 54 7.57 -20.28 2.36
C ALA A 54 7.95 -21.61 1.72
N LEU A 55 8.44 -21.57 0.48
CA LEU A 55 8.70 -22.70 -0.40
C LEU A 55 10.17 -23.12 -0.45
N LEU A 56 11.08 -22.48 0.29
CA LEU A 56 12.52 -22.79 0.20
C LEU A 56 12.89 -24.26 0.47
N ASN A 57 12.07 -24.98 1.24
CA ASN A 57 12.27 -26.41 1.50
C ASN A 57 11.68 -27.33 0.42
N SER A 58 10.86 -26.78 -0.48
CA SER A 58 10.10 -27.51 -1.51
C SER A 58 10.49 -27.14 -2.94
N ILE A 59 11.18 -26.02 -3.13
CA ILE A 59 11.82 -25.60 -4.38
C ILE A 59 13.20 -26.28 -4.49
N PRO A 60 13.77 -26.48 -5.70
CA PRO A 60 15.13 -26.97 -5.86
C PRO A 60 16.13 -26.30 -4.90
N ALA A 61 17.04 -27.11 -4.35
CA ALA A 61 18.00 -26.69 -3.32
C ALA A 61 18.79 -25.42 -3.70
N ASP A 62 18.97 -25.18 -5.01
CA ASP A 62 19.62 -23.99 -5.53
C ASP A 62 18.92 -22.70 -5.10
N VAL A 63 17.60 -22.56 -5.20
CA VAL A 63 16.93 -21.27 -4.88
C VAL A 63 17.10 -20.86 -3.42
N SER A 64 17.14 -21.82 -2.49
CA SER A 64 17.43 -21.54 -1.07
C SER A 64 18.81 -20.93 -0.84
N ASN A 65 19.71 -21.09 -1.81
CA ASN A 65 21.06 -20.56 -1.79
C ASN A 65 21.18 -19.14 -2.35
N ASP A 66 20.08 -18.50 -2.76
CA ASP A 66 20.08 -17.12 -3.24
C ASP A 66 20.55 -16.16 -2.14
N ASN A 67 21.34 -15.15 -2.52
CA ASN A 67 21.93 -14.19 -1.59
C ASN A 67 20.86 -13.46 -0.77
N MET A 68 19.67 -13.21 -1.31
CA MET A 68 18.58 -12.57 -0.58
C MET A 68 18.10 -13.39 0.61
N PHE A 69 18.10 -14.73 0.51
CA PHE A 69 17.67 -15.61 1.60
C PHE A 69 18.83 -16.02 2.52
N LYS A 70 20.04 -16.19 1.98
CA LYS A 70 21.24 -16.51 2.78
C LYS A 70 21.66 -15.37 3.69
N LEU A 71 21.64 -14.14 3.18
CA LEU A 71 22.05 -12.94 3.90
C LEU A 71 20.84 -12.24 4.57
N ASP A 72 19.71 -12.96 4.68
CA ASP A 72 18.40 -12.43 5.08
C ASP A 72 18.48 -11.60 6.36
N GLY A 73 17.90 -10.40 6.27
CA GLY A 73 17.74 -9.51 7.41
C GLY A 73 16.29 -9.07 7.63
N GLN A 74 15.31 -9.65 6.93
CA GLN A 74 13.91 -9.19 6.99
C GLN A 74 12.94 -10.26 7.53
N LEU A 75 13.08 -11.54 7.17
CA LEU A 75 12.04 -12.54 7.45
C LEU A 75 12.07 -13.09 8.88
N GLY A 76 13.23 -13.03 9.54
CA GLY A 76 13.44 -13.57 10.89
C GLY A 76 12.70 -12.84 12.04
N PHE A 77 12.03 -11.72 11.77
CA PHE A 77 11.40 -10.89 12.81
C PHE A 77 9.90 -11.15 13.03
N THR A 78 9.29 -12.07 12.27
CA THR A 78 7.83 -12.25 12.30
C THR A 78 7.43 -13.71 12.25
N VAL A 79 6.22 -14.03 12.72
CA VAL A 79 5.65 -15.39 12.62
C VAL A 79 5.02 -15.68 11.25
N PHE A 80 4.90 -14.67 10.38
CA PHE A 80 4.17 -14.77 9.12
C PHE A 80 4.75 -15.80 8.12
N PRO A 81 6.09 -15.94 7.95
CA PRO A 81 6.66 -17.00 7.10
C PRO A 81 6.15 -18.40 7.45
N SER A 82 5.97 -18.70 8.74
CA SER A 82 5.41 -19.99 9.19
C SER A 82 3.94 -20.15 8.80
N ILE A 83 3.15 -19.08 8.88
CA ILE A 83 1.73 -19.09 8.49
C ILE A 83 1.61 -19.38 6.98
N ILE A 84 2.33 -18.62 6.14
CA ILE A 84 2.23 -18.81 4.69
C ILE A 84 2.77 -20.17 4.27
N ARG A 85 3.82 -20.69 4.90
CA ARG A 85 4.32 -22.05 4.67
C ARG A 85 3.25 -23.11 4.96
N PHE A 86 2.56 -22.98 6.10
CA PHE A 86 1.47 -23.90 6.45
C PHE A 86 0.38 -23.92 5.37
N PHE A 87 -0.15 -22.76 4.97
CA PHE A 87 -1.17 -22.70 3.93
C PHE A 87 -0.66 -23.20 2.58
N SER A 88 0.54 -22.77 2.15
CA SER A 88 1.15 -23.22 0.89
C SER A 88 1.33 -24.74 0.84
N SER A 89 1.65 -25.39 1.96
CA SER A 89 1.79 -26.86 2.01
C SER A 89 0.48 -27.63 1.80
N ILE A 90 -0.67 -27.00 2.08
CA ILE A 90 -1.99 -27.65 2.00
C ILE A 90 -2.65 -27.43 0.64
N MET A 91 -2.55 -26.22 0.07
CA MET A 91 -3.31 -25.82 -1.11
C MET A 91 -2.45 -25.29 -2.28
N GLY A 92 -1.13 -25.34 -2.15
CA GLY A 92 -0.18 -24.75 -3.09
C GLY A 92 -0.03 -23.23 -2.92
N PRO A 93 1.08 -22.65 -3.37
CA PRO A 93 1.41 -21.24 -3.13
C PRO A 93 0.43 -20.26 -3.77
N SER A 94 -0.04 -20.55 -4.98
CA SER A 94 -1.00 -19.70 -5.71
C SER A 94 -2.32 -19.55 -4.94
N THR A 95 -2.90 -20.67 -4.52
CA THR A 95 -4.17 -20.69 -3.79
C THR A 95 -3.99 -20.13 -2.37
N ALA A 96 -2.88 -20.47 -1.71
CA ALA A 96 -2.56 -19.95 -0.38
C ALA A 96 -2.45 -18.43 -0.39
N ALA A 97 -1.73 -17.86 -1.37
CA ALA A 97 -1.61 -16.41 -1.49
C ALA A 97 -2.97 -15.73 -1.72
N LEU A 98 -3.82 -16.30 -2.57
CA LEU A 98 -5.17 -15.78 -2.81
C LEU A 98 -6.04 -15.82 -1.54
N VAL A 99 -6.07 -16.96 -0.85
CA VAL A 99 -6.88 -17.15 0.37
C VAL A 99 -6.39 -16.24 1.49
N ILE A 100 -5.08 -16.12 1.68
CA ILE A 100 -4.48 -15.22 2.68
C ILE A 100 -4.83 -13.76 2.37
N SER A 101 -4.70 -13.32 1.11
CA SER A 101 -5.12 -11.97 0.69
C SER A 101 -6.60 -11.73 0.96
N LEU A 102 -7.48 -12.68 0.60
CA LEU A 102 -8.93 -12.57 0.84
C LEU A 102 -9.24 -12.44 2.34
N ALA A 103 -8.62 -13.29 3.15
CA ALA A 103 -8.79 -13.31 4.60
C ALA A 103 -8.33 -11.99 5.22
N ALA A 104 -7.19 -11.46 4.78
CA ALA A 104 -6.65 -10.21 5.27
C ALA A 104 -7.57 -9.02 4.95
N LEU A 105 -8.02 -8.89 3.70
CA LEU A 105 -8.96 -7.84 3.28
C LEU A 105 -10.31 -7.93 4.01
N SER A 106 -10.83 -9.15 4.20
CA SER A 106 -12.09 -9.40 4.90
C SER A 106 -11.98 -9.04 6.38
N ALA A 107 -10.87 -9.42 7.03
CA ALA A 107 -10.60 -9.05 8.40
C ALA A 107 -10.42 -7.53 8.54
N TRP A 108 -9.75 -6.90 7.57
CA TRP A 108 -9.48 -5.47 7.58
C TRP A 108 -10.77 -4.65 7.53
N ILE A 109 -11.63 -4.89 6.52
CA ILE A 109 -12.91 -4.16 6.41
C ILE A 109 -13.79 -4.39 7.63
N THR A 110 -13.74 -5.58 8.22
CA THR A 110 -14.49 -5.92 9.42
C THR A 110 -13.98 -5.16 10.65
N ALA A 111 -12.67 -5.16 10.89
CA ALA A 111 -12.06 -4.40 11.97
C ALA A 111 -12.33 -2.90 11.81
N PHE A 112 -12.20 -2.39 10.59
CA PHE A 112 -12.48 -0.99 10.30
C PHE A 112 -13.96 -0.64 10.48
N TRP A 113 -14.89 -1.51 10.10
CA TRP A 113 -16.32 -1.34 10.38
C TRP A 113 -16.60 -1.17 11.87
N PHE A 114 -15.98 -2.00 12.72
CA PHE A 114 -16.11 -1.87 14.17
C PHE A 114 -15.46 -0.59 14.69
N PHE A 115 -14.35 -0.15 14.10
CA PHE A 115 -13.71 1.12 14.42
C PHE A 115 -14.62 2.31 14.10
N VAL A 116 -15.14 2.40 12.87
CA VAL A 116 -16.05 3.48 12.46
C VAL A 116 -17.35 3.46 13.28
N SER A 117 -17.80 2.29 13.71
CA SER A 117 -18.97 2.16 14.61
C SER A 117 -18.77 2.82 15.99
N ARG A 118 -17.53 3.14 16.38
CA ARG A 118 -17.24 3.97 17.58
C ARG A 118 -17.35 5.46 17.33
N ILE A 119 -17.43 5.87 16.07
CA ILE A 119 -17.59 7.26 15.64
C ILE A 119 -19.08 7.54 15.36
N THR A 120 -19.73 6.68 14.57
CA THR A 120 -21.15 6.81 14.24
C THR A 120 -21.81 5.45 13.94
N GLN A 121 -23.11 5.35 14.20
CA GLN A 121 -23.92 4.16 13.91
C GLN A 121 -24.95 4.37 12.79
N ASP A 122 -25.07 5.60 12.28
CA ASP A 122 -26.03 5.96 11.25
C ASP A 122 -25.51 5.68 9.83
N ARG A 123 -26.22 6.19 8.81
CA ARG A 123 -25.82 6.05 7.40
C ARG A 123 -24.42 6.61 7.11
N SER A 124 -23.95 7.58 7.91
CA SER A 124 -22.63 8.19 7.76
C SER A 124 -21.52 7.15 7.89
N ARG A 125 -21.74 6.06 8.65
CA ARG A 125 -20.77 4.96 8.76
C ARG A 125 -20.44 4.35 7.41
N TYR A 126 -21.44 4.08 6.58
CA TYR A 126 -21.22 3.51 5.25
C TYR A 126 -20.47 4.48 4.33
N VAL A 127 -20.81 5.77 4.39
CA VAL A 127 -20.10 6.81 3.63
C VAL A 127 -18.63 6.89 4.04
N MET A 128 -18.35 6.90 5.34
CA MET A 128 -16.97 6.90 5.86
C MET A 128 -16.18 5.69 5.38
N MET A 129 -16.80 4.50 5.42
CA MET A 129 -16.18 3.26 4.92
C MET A 129 -15.92 3.31 3.41
N ILE A 130 -16.87 3.82 2.62
CA ILE A 130 -16.71 4.02 1.17
C ILE A 130 -15.57 5.00 0.88
N PHE A 131 -15.47 6.10 1.61
CA PHE A 131 -14.38 7.07 1.42
C PHE A 131 -13.01 6.47 1.70
N VAL A 132 -12.87 5.62 2.71
CA VAL A 132 -11.61 4.92 2.97
C VAL A 132 -11.29 3.91 1.86
N ALA A 133 -12.29 3.16 1.36
CA ALA A 133 -12.09 2.25 0.23
C ALA A 133 -11.59 2.98 -1.03
N LEU A 134 -12.16 4.15 -1.31
CA LEU A 134 -11.98 4.86 -2.58
C LEU A 134 -10.82 5.85 -2.57
N PHE A 135 -10.64 6.57 -1.46
CA PHE A 135 -9.77 7.76 -1.39
C PHE A 135 -8.62 7.62 -0.39
N ALA A 136 -8.42 6.45 0.24
CA ALA A 136 -7.15 6.20 0.91
C ALA A 136 -6.00 6.24 -0.11
N VAL A 137 -5.16 7.26 0.02
CA VAL A 137 -3.99 7.52 -0.84
C VAL A 137 -2.82 6.64 -0.35
N PRO A 138 -1.84 6.27 -1.20
CA PRO A 138 -0.59 5.68 -0.73
C PRO A 138 0.06 6.48 0.42
N TYR A 139 0.88 5.83 1.25
CA TYR A 139 1.62 6.45 2.35
C TYR A 139 3.13 6.30 2.18
N GLY A 140 3.89 7.17 2.86
CA GLY A 140 5.34 7.24 2.73
C GLY A 140 5.83 7.90 1.43
N GLY A 141 7.15 7.95 1.28
CA GLY A 141 7.80 8.48 0.07
C GLY A 141 7.51 7.63 -1.16
N TYR A 142 7.42 8.28 -2.33
CA TYR A 142 7.26 7.65 -3.64
C TYR A 142 5.99 6.80 -3.84
N HIS A 143 5.03 6.86 -2.90
CA HIS A 143 3.73 6.18 -2.99
C HIS A 143 3.83 4.65 -3.17
N ILE A 144 4.84 4.03 -2.56
CA ILE A 144 5.12 2.58 -2.74
C ILE A 144 4.16 1.71 -1.93
N PHE A 145 3.71 2.20 -0.77
CA PHE A 145 2.88 1.43 0.14
C PHE A 145 1.45 1.95 0.17
N THR A 146 0.50 1.01 0.24
CA THR A 146 -0.91 1.31 0.44
C THR A 146 -1.42 0.61 1.69
N ILE A 147 -2.51 1.11 2.25
CA ILE A 147 -3.24 0.39 3.30
C ILE A 147 -3.93 -0.82 2.69
N SER A 148 -4.23 -1.84 3.51
CA SER A 148 -5.04 -3.01 3.09
C SER A 148 -4.61 -3.58 1.74
N GLU A 149 -3.30 -3.77 1.56
CA GLU A 149 -2.75 -4.34 0.34
C GLU A 149 -3.39 -5.70 0.01
N PRO A 150 -3.80 -5.93 -1.24
CA PRO A 150 -4.42 -7.19 -1.65
C PRO A 150 -3.37 -8.30 -1.87
N TYR A 151 -2.34 -8.36 -1.02
CA TYR A 151 -1.20 -9.27 -1.15
C TYR A 151 -1.06 -10.20 0.05
N ALA A 152 -0.48 -11.37 -0.17
CA ALA A 152 -0.15 -12.34 0.87
C ALA A 152 1.11 -11.90 1.64
N VAL A 153 0.97 -10.79 2.36
CA VAL A 153 2.02 -10.16 3.17
C VAL A 153 1.50 -9.93 4.60
N PRO A 154 2.39 -9.73 5.59
CA PRO A 154 1.96 -9.62 6.98
C PRO A 154 1.23 -8.30 7.29
N ARG A 155 1.51 -7.24 6.52
CA ARG A 155 1.07 -5.86 6.83
C ARG A 155 -0.45 -5.74 7.04
N PRO A 156 -1.34 -6.20 6.15
CA PRO A 156 -2.79 -6.04 6.36
C PRO A 156 -3.31 -6.72 7.64
N PHE A 157 -2.73 -7.85 8.05
CA PHE A 157 -3.09 -8.48 9.31
C PHE A 157 -2.61 -7.68 10.52
N ALA A 158 -1.39 -7.13 10.47
CA ALA A 158 -0.93 -6.22 11.52
C ALA A 158 -1.82 -4.97 11.60
N GLU A 159 -2.24 -4.39 10.47
CA GLU A 159 -3.18 -3.27 10.41
C GLU A 159 -4.52 -3.62 11.07
N VAL A 160 -5.08 -4.82 10.83
CA VAL A 160 -6.30 -5.33 11.49
C VAL A 160 -6.17 -5.25 13.01
N PHE A 161 -5.09 -5.81 13.56
CA PHE A 161 -4.89 -5.83 15.00
C PHE A 161 -4.60 -4.44 15.57
N VAL A 162 -3.94 -3.56 14.81
CA VAL A 162 -3.82 -2.14 15.18
C VAL A 162 -5.20 -1.47 15.24
N LEU A 163 -6.06 -1.65 14.23
CA LEU A 163 -7.42 -1.08 14.25
C LEU A 163 -8.21 -1.57 15.47
N ILE A 164 -8.10 -2.85 15.82
CA ILE A 164 -8.71 -3.41 17.03
C ILE A 164 -8.10 -2.77 18.29
N ALA A 165 -6.77 -2.61 18.35
CA ALA A 165 -6.11 -1.92 19.45
C ALA A 165 -6.64 -0.49 19.62
N LEU A 166 -6.85 0.26 18.53
CA LEU A 166 -7.40 1.61 18.57
C LEU A 166 -8.84 1.63 19.08
N ILE A 167 -9.67 0.64 18.74
CA ILE A 167 -11.04 0.50 19.31
C ILE A 167 -10.97 0.44 20.83
N PHE A 168 -10.07 -0.37 21.39
CA PHE A 168 -9.91 -0.49 22.84
C PHE A 168 -9.26 0.74 23.47
N ALA A 169 -8.32 1.41 22.77
CA ALA A 169 -7.72 2.65 23.24
C ALA A 169 -8.73 3.80 23.31
N ILE A 170 -9.68 3.89 22.36
CA ILE A 170 -10.78 4.86 22.40
C ILE A 170 -11.71 4.61 23.61
N GLN A 171 -11.81 3.36 24.06
CA GLN A 171 -12.56 2.95 25.25
C GLN A 171 -11.75 3.00 26.54
N SER A 172 -10.53 3.58 26.51
CA SER A 172 -9.62 3.64 27.66
C SER A 172 -9.21 2.27 28.23
N ARG A 173 -9.35 1.20 27.44
CA ARG A 173 -8.94 -0.18 27.78
C ARG A 173 -7.52 -0.47 27.29
N PHE A 174 -6.54 0.28 27.81
CA PHE A 174 -5.17 0.28 27.28
C PHE A 174 -4.41 -1.04 27.41
N VAL A 175 -4.69 -1.86 28.43
CA VAL A 175 -4.04 -3.18 28.58
C VAL A 175 -4.46 -4.13 27.45
N VAL A 176 -5.76 -4.17 27.15
CA VAL A 176 -6.28 -4.97 26.02
C VAL A 176 -5.77 -4.43 24.70
N SER A 177 -5.74 -3.10 24.56
CA SER A 177 -5.15 -2.41 23.40
C SER A 177 -3.69 -2.80 23.18
N ALA A 178 -2.86 -2.77 24.23
CA ALA A 178 -1.46 -3.18 24.18
C ALA A 178 -1.30 -4.66 23.79
N GLY A 179 -2.17 -5.54 24.28
CA GLY A 179 -2.20 -6.95 23.86
C GLY A 179 -2.38 -7.11 22.34
N PHE A 180 -3.28 -6.33 21.73
CA PHE A 180 -3.45 -6.34 20.28
C PHE A 180 -2.28 -5.70 19.52
N VAL A 181 -1.60 -4.69 20.09
CA VAL A 181 -0.35 -4.16 19.52
C VAL A 181 0.75 -5.22 19.53
N VAL A 182 0.85 -6.03 20.59
CA VAL A 182 1.82 -7.15 20.64
C VAL A 182 1.52 -8.18 19.55
N VAL A 183 0.25 -8.57 19.37
CA VAL A 183 -0.15 -9.49 18.28
C VAL A 183 0.17 -8.89 16.91
N ALA A 184 -0.10 -7.60 16.69
CA ALA A 184 0.31 -6.91 15.47
C ALA A 184 1.84 -6.93 15.28
N GLY A 185 2.61 -6.77 16.37
CA GLY A 185 4.07 -6.81 16.36
C GLY A 185 4.64 -8.18 15.99
N LEU A 186 4.01 -9.27 16.45
CA LEU A 186 4.40 -10.63 16.06
C LEU A 186 4.24 -10.88 14.55
N LEU A 187 3.31 -10.18 13.90
CA LEU A 187 3.07 -10.26 12.46
C LEU A 187 3.92 -9.28 11.66
N HIS A 188 4.01 -8.02 12.10
CA HIS A 188 4.79 -6.98 11.42
C HIS A 188 5.20 -5.86 12.40
N PRO A 189 6.41 -5.95 13.01
CA PRO A 189 6.88 -5.01 14.02
C PRO A 189 6.86 -3.56 13.56
N ILE A 190 7.26 -3.31 12.32
CA ILE A 190 7.33 -1.96 11.73
C ILE A 190 5.93 -1.32 11.63
N THR A 191 4.89 -2.11 11.36
CA THR A 191 3.50 -1.60 11.28
C THR A 191 2.91 -1.38 12.67
N ALA A 192 3.29 -2.23 13.63
CA ALA A 192 2.81 -2.17 15.01
C ALA A 192 3.47 -1.06 15.84
N LEU A 193 4.72 -0.71 15.56
CA LEU A 193 5.49 0.27 16.34
C LEU A 193 4.79 1.64 16.45
N PRO A 194 4.27 2.25 15.35
CA PRO A 194 3.47 3.46 15.46
C PRO A 194 2.22 3.31 16.33
N ALA A 195 1.59 2.13 16.31
CA ALA A 195 0.43 1.86 17.15
C ALA A 195 0.81 1.76 18.63
N ALA A 196 1.98 1.19 18.95
CA ALA A 196 2.51 1.19 20.31
C ALA A 196 2.70 2.62 20.83
N ALA A 197 3.34 3.49 20.05
CA ALA A 197 3.52 4.90 20.39
C ALA A 197 2.17 5.63 20.55
N LEU A 198 1.20 5.32 19.69
CA LEU A 198 -0.12 5.93 19.72
C LEU A 198 -0.95 5.48 20.94
N VAL A 199 -1.00 4.19 21.24
CA VAL A 199 -1.69 3.64 22.42
C VAL A 199 -1.04 4.16 23.69
N TRP A 200 0.29 4.22 23.74
CA TRP A 200 1.01 4.83 24.84
C TRP A 200 0.65 6.30 25.02
N LEU A 201 0.67 7.11 23.96
CA LEU A 201 0.36 8.52 24.03
C LEU A 201 -1.09 8.78 24.46
N MET A 202 -2.03 7.99 23.94
CA MET A 202 -3.44 8.04 24.36
C MET A 202 -3.61 7.67 25.83
N ALA A 203 -2.84 6.70 26.34
CA ALA A 203 -2.83 6.30 27.74
C ALA A 203 -2.32 7.42 28.66
N VAL A 204 -1.14 7.98 28.40
CA VAL A 204 -0.57 9.03 29.27
C VAL A 204 -1.37 10.33 29.23
N THR A 205 -2.06 10.61 28.13
CA THR A 205 -2.94 11.79 27.98
C THR A 205 -4.38 11.53 28.42
N ASP A 206 -4.69 10.33 28.94
CA ASP A 206 -6.04 10.02 29.39
C ASP A 206 -6.38 10.67 30.73
N LYS A 207 -7.40 11.53 30.73
CA LYS A 207 -7.85 12.24 31.93
C LYS A 207 -8.66 11.33 32.87
N GLU A 208 -9.27 10.26 32.34
CA GLU A 208 -10.03 9.31 33.16
C GLU A 208 -9.11 8.43 34.02
N GLN A 209 -7.84 8.31 33.63
CA GLN A 209 -6.87 7.51 34.36
C GLN A 209 -6.29 8.26 35.56
N THR A 210 -6.07 7.52 36.65
CA THR A 210 -5.49 8.09 37.87
C THR A 210 -4.11 8.69 37.59
N THR A 211 -3.78 9.81 38.26
CA THR A 211 -2.46 10.44 38.13
C THR A 211 -1.32 9.48 38.44
N ARG A 212 -1.53 8.55 39.40
CA ARG A 212 -0.58 7.50 39.76
C ARG A 212 -0.32 6.53 38.62
N TRP A 213 -1.37 6.09 37.92
CA TRP A 213 -1.22 5.18 36.78
C TRP A 213 -0.46 5.85 35.63
N ARG A 214 -0.77 7.11 35.32
CA ARG A 214 -0.06 7.89 34.29
C ARG A 214 1.41 8.12 34.65
N ALA A 215 1.68 8.50 35.91
CA ALA A 215 3.04 8.67 36.40
C ALA A 215 3.82 7.35 36.35
N SER A 216 3.21 6.23 36.78
CA SER A 216 3.81 4.91 36.68
C SER A 216 4.16 4.56 35.24
N LEU A 217 3.24 4.79 34.29
CA LEU A 217 3.48 4.50 32.87
C LEU A 217 4.62 5.35 32.30
N LEU A 218 4.68 6.64 32.65
CA LEU A 218 5.78 7.52 32.25
C LEU A 218 7.11 7.06 32.83
N VAL A 219 7.15 6.69 34.12
CA VAL A 219 8.35 6.19 34.79
C VAL A 219 8.80 4.87 34.18
N THR A 220 7.92 3.90 33.98
CA THR A 220 8.27 2.61 33.37
C THR A 220 8.73 2.76 31.93
N SER A 221 8.13 3.70 31.18
CA SER A 221 8.55 3.99 29.80
C SER A 221 9.91 4.70 29.77
N GLY A 222 10.15 5.61 30.71
CA GLY A 222 11.45 6.26 30.88
C GLY A 222 12.55 5.25 31.24
N ILE A 223 12.28 4.33 32.18
CA ILE A 223 13.19 3.23 32.51
C ILE A 223 13.42 2.34 31.28
N GLY A 224 12.36 1.94 30.57
CA GLY A 224 12.47 1.12 29.37
C GLY A 224 13.33 1.78 28.28
N LEU A 225 13.16 3.10 28.07
CA LEU A 225 13.98 3.87 27.14
C LEU A 225 15.45 3.93 27.60
N LEU A 226 15.70 4.21 28.88
CA LEU A 226 17.06 4.22 29.43
C LEU A 226 17.72 2.84 29.33
N CYS A 227 16.98 1.76 29.56
CA CYS A 227 17.45 0.39 29.34
C CYS A 227 17.77 0.13 27.87
N ALA A 228 16.90 0.54 26.94
CA ALA A 228 17.15 0.39 25.50
C ALA A 228 18.39 1.17 25.04
N ILE A 229 18.58 2.39 25.56
CA ILE A 229 19.79 3.19 25.32
C ILE A 229 21.02 2.51 25.94
N GLY A 230 20.92 2.02 27.18
CA GLY A 230 22.00 1.28 27.84
C GLY A 230 22.40 0.03 27.04
N LEU A 231 21.43 -0.74 26.55
CA LEU A 231 21.66 -1.88 25.67
C LEU A 231 22.28 -1.46 24.33
N ALA A 232 21.89 -0.31 23.78
CA ALA A 232 22.50 0.23 22.58
C ALA A 232 23.97 0.66 22.82
N ILE A 233 24.28 1.26 23.96
CA ILE A 233 25.66 1.62 24.35
C ILE A 233 26.52 0.36 24.55
N LEU A 234 25.93 -0.71 25.08
CA LEU A 234 26.58 -2.02 25.25
C LEU A 234 26.65 -2.85 23.97
N ASP A 235 26.28 -2.29 22.81
CA ASP A 235 26.22 -2.96 21.50
C ASP A 235 25.44 -4.30 21.53
N ALA A 236 24.36 -4.35 22.32
CA ALA A 236 23.51 -5.52 22.38
C ALA A 236 22.83 -5.76 21.01
N PRO A 237 22.53 -7.02 20.62
CA PRO A 237 21.86 -7.32 19.36
C PRO A 237 20.61 -6.47 19.14
N ILE A 238 20.41 -5.99 17.91
CA ILE A 238 19.35 -5.06 17.49
C ILE A 238 19.56 -3.63 18.04
N PHE A 239 19.79 -3.46 19.35
CA PHE A 239 19.88 -2.15 19.99
C PHE A 239 21.16 -1.39 19.63
N GLY A 240 22.31 -2.07 19.53
CA GLY A 240 23.58 -1.46 19.13
C GLY A 240 23.53 -0.77 17.77
N ARG A 241 22.65 -1.26 16.87
CA ARG A 241 22.37 -0.65 15.57
C ARG A 241 21.85 0.79 15.67
N LEU A 242 21.39 1.25 16.83
CA LEU A 242 20.98 2.63 17.06
C LEU A 242 22.14 3.60 16.84
N PHE A 243 23.33 3.24 17.30
CA PHE A 243 24.54 4.07 17.20
C PHE A 243 25.45 3.67 16.04
N HIS A 244 25.15 2.56 15.36
CA HIS A 244 25.81 2.24 14.09
C HIS A 244 25.32 3.16 12.98
N THR A 245 26.27 3.66 12.20
CA THR A 245 26.03 4.54 11.06
C THR A 245 26.12 3.74 9.77
N ILE A 246 25.19 3.99 8.84
CA ILE A 246 25.29 3.50 7.46
C ILE A 246 26.46 4.24 6.81
N ASP A 247 27.52 3.53 6.48
CA ASP A 247 28.70 4.09 5.83
C ASP A 247 28.39 4.57 4.39
N PRO A 248 29.23 5.45 3.81
CA PRO A 248 28.96 6.03 2.49
C PRO A 248 28.80 4.99 1.36
N GLU A 249 29.54 3.88 1.39
CA GLU A 249 29.42 2.84 0.36
C GLU A 249 28.07 2.14 0.46
N TRP A 250 27.60 1.84 1.67
CA TRP A 250 26.27 1.28 1.88
C TRP A 250 25.14 2.28 1.58
N MET A 251 25.37 3.57 1.84
CA MET A 251 24.39 4.62 1.57
C MET A 251 24.08 4.77 0.07
N GLU A 252 25.06 4.58 -0.82
CA GLU A 252 24.88 4.72 -2.28
C GLU A 252 23.74 3.83 -2.83
N PRO A 253 23.77 2.49 -2.66
CA PRO A 253 22.72 1.65 -3.20
C PRO A 253 21.38 1.89 -2.50
N LEU A 254 21.38 2.27 -1.21
CA LEU A 254 20.15 2.61 -0.49
C LEU A 254 19.49 3.88 -1.03
N LYS A 255 20.28 4.93 -1.29
CA LYS A 255 19.81 6.13 -1.98
C LYS A 255 19.55 5.88 -3.45
N GLY A 256 20.08 4.84 -4.10
CA GLY A 256 19.64 4.47 -5.44
C GLY A 256 18.26 3.81 -5.44
N ARG A 257 18.15 2.71 -4.68
CA ARG A 257 17.05 1.74 -4.78
C ARG A 257 15.90 1.99 -3.81
N THR A 258 16.19 2.56 -2.63
CA THR A 258 15.26 2.67 -1.49
C THR A 258 15.18 4.10 -0.94
N ARG A 259 15.19 5.11 -1.82
CA ARG A 259 15.08 6.54 -1.46
C ARG A 259 13.93 6.88 -0.51
N TYR A 260 12.83 6.14 -0.61
CA TYR A 260 11.66 6.30 0.26
C TYR A 260 11.97 6.12 1.76
N LEU A 261 13.13 5.53 2.12
CA LEU A 261 13.58 5.42 3.50
C LEU A 261 14.01 6.76 4.12
N PHE A 262 14.39 7.74 3.28
CA PHE A 262 14.95 9.03 3.70
C PHE A 262 13.98 10.17 3.39
N VAL A 263 13.51 10.88 4.41
CA VAL A 263 12.47 11.92 4.27
C VAL A 263 12.94 13.10 3.42
N PHE A 264 14.24 13.44 3.46
CA PHE A 264 14.82 14.49 2.62
C PHE A 264 14.86 14.12 1.13
N GLU A 265 14.77 12.83 0.79
CA GLU A 265 14.69 12.35 -0.60
C GLU A 265 13.23 12.24 -1.07
N TRP A 266 12.23 12.51 -0.22
CA TRP A 266 10.83 12.43 -0.61
C TRP A 266 10.45 13.55 -1.59
N ARG A 267 9.50 13.25 -2.48
CA ARG A 267 9.04 14.23 -3.48
C ARG A 267 8.16 15.28 -2.80
N HIS A 268 8.09 16.47 -3.39
CA HIS A 268 7.17 17.52 -2.93
C HIS A 268 5.71 17.04 -2.85
N LEU A 269 5.31 16.10 -3.73
CA LEU A 269 3.99 15.46 -3.67
C LEU A 269 3.76 14.69 -2.37
N ASP A 270 4.77 13.93 -1.93
CA ASP A 270 4.67 13.08 -0.74
C ASP A 270 4.56 13.95 0.53
N LEU A 271 5.32 15.06 0.59
CA LEU A 271 5.23 16.04 1.69
C LEU A 271 3.91 16.84 1.66
N ALA A 272 3.46 17.26 0.48
CA ALA A 272 2.19 17.97 0.32
C ALA A 272 1.01 17.10 0.76
N LEU A 273 1.04 15.80 0.47
CA LEU A 273 0.03 14.86 0.92
C LEU A 273 -0.09 14.84 2.45
N LEU A 274 1.04 14.81 3.18
CA LEU A 274 1.03 14.86 4.65
C LEU A 274 0.38 16.13 5.19
N VAL A 275 0.64 17.28 4.55
CA VAL A 275 0.04 18.57 4.93
C VAL A 275 -1.48 18.54 4.74
N VAL A 276 -1.94 18.08 3.56
CA VAL A 276 -3.38 17.97 3.25
C VAL A 276 -4.06 17.01 4.23
N GLN A 277 -3.51 15.81 4.43
CA GLN A 277 -4.07 14.81 5.34
C GLN A 277 -4.15 15.34 6.79
N SER A 278 -3.11 16.04 7.24
CA SER A 278 -3.08 16.64 8.59
C SER A 278 -4.13 17.74 8.75
N CYS A 279 -4.27 18.63 7.77
CA CYS A 279 -5.29 19.70 7.79
C CYS A 279 -6.71 19.11 7.85
N VAL A 280 -7.00 18.12 7.00
CA VAL A 280 -8.30 17.45 6.98
C VAL A 280 -8.59 16.74 8.31
N LEU A 281 -7.59 16.08 8.90
CA LEU A 281 -7.72 15.44 10.20
C LEU A 281 -8.01 16.44 11.33
N ILE A 282 -7.34 17.61 11.33
CA ILE A 282 -7.56 18.68 12.33
C ILE A 282 -8.98 19.26 12.22
N ILE A 283 -9.43 19.54 11.00
CA ILE A 283 -10.78 20.04 10.74
C ILE A 283 -11.81 19.01 11.22
N ALA A 284 -11.67 17.74 10.83
CA ALA A 284 -12.58 16.68 11.26
C ALA A 284 -12.56 16.47 12.78
N GLY A 285 -11.40 16.51 13.44
CA GLY A 285 -11.30 16.40 14.90
C GLY A 285 -12.05 17.50 15.64
N SER A 286 -12.18 18.68 15.03
CA SER A 286 -12.97 19.80 15.54
C SER A 286 -14.48 19.66 15.33
N LEU A 287 -14.90 18.73 14.46
CA LEU A 287 -16.29 18.43 14.11
C LEU A 287 -16.83 17.19 14.85
N VAL A 288 -15.95 16.26 15.26
CA VAL A 288 -16.34 15.08 16.04
C VAL A 288 -16.68 15.47 17.49
N THR A 289 -17.78 14.93 18.00
CA THR A 289 -18.28 15.16 19.37
C THR A 289 -17.60 14.29 20.41
N ASN A 290 -17.22 13.06 20.05
CA ASN A 290 -16.54 12.14 20.96
C ASN A 290 -15.10 12.63 21.30
N PRO A 291 -14.80 12.96 22.57
CA PRO A 291 -13.49 13.49 22.97
C PRO A 291 -12.35 12.49 22.79
N ASN A 292 -12.60 11.18 22.92
CA ASN A 292 -11.58 10.14 22.76
C ASN A 292 -11.18 9.98 21.28
N ILE A 293 -12.12 10.17 20.35
CA ILE A 293 -11.82 10.20 18.91
C ILE A 293 -11.02 11.46 18.57
N ARG A 294 -11.38 12.62 19.12
CA ARG A 294 -10.61 13.86 18.95
C ARG A 294 -9.18 13.70 19.50
N ARG A 295 -9.03 13.08 20.67
CA ARG A 295 -7.74 12.75 21.26
C ARG A 295 -6.94 11.83 20.33
N LEU A 296 -7.55 10.77 19.81
CA LEU A 296 -6.91 9.89 18.83
C LEU A 296 -6.34 10.68 17.65
N PHE A 297 -7.12 11.59 17.05
CA PHE A 297 -6.64 12.39 15.91
C PHE A 297 -5.44 13.28 16.28
N LEU A 298 -5.45 13.91 17.46
CA LEU A 298 -4.32 14.70 17.93
C LEU A 298 -3.08 13.84 18.22
N CYS A 299 -3.27 12.67 18.85
CA CYS A 299 -2.17 11.74 19.13
C CYS A 299 -1.56 11.20 17.84
N VAL A 300 -2.36 10.95 16.79
CA VAL A 300 -1.86 10.53 15.47
C VAL A 300 -0.95 11.62 14.87
N LEU A 301 -1.38 12.89 14.89
CA LEU A 301 -0.55 14.00 14.40
C LEU A 301 0.78 14.09 15.17
N ALA A 302 0.73 13.97 16.50
CA ALA A 302 1.93 14.01 17.34
C ALA A 302 2.88 12.84 17.04
N VAL A 303 2.36 11.61 16.94
CA VAL A 303 3.18 10.42 16.63
C VAL A 303 3.78 10.51 15.23
N VAL A 304 3.02 10.95 14.23
CA VAL A 304 3.53 11.11 12.86
C VAL A 304 4.60 12.20 12.80
N ALA A 305 4.38 13.35 13.44
CA ALA A 305 5.37 14.42 13.49
C ALA A 305 6.67 13.95 14.17
N ALA A 306 6.56 13.25 15.31
CA ALA A 306 7.71 12.71 16.02
C ALA A 306 8.45 11.64 15.19
N ALA A 307 7.72 10.76 14.50
CA ALA A 307 8.30 9.73 13.65
C ALA A 307 9.04 10.33 12.43
N LEU A 308 8.46 11.32 11.77
CA LEU A 308 9.11 12.03 10.66
C LEU A 308 10.33 12.81 11.13
N ALA A 309 10.24 13.50 12.26
CA ALA A 309 11.38 14.21 12.85
C ALA A 309 12.51 13.24 13.22
N ALA A 310 12.20 12.12 13.86
CA ALA A 310 13.18 11.12 14.20
C ALA A 310 13.78 10.45 12.94
N THR A 311 13.01 10.25 11.87
CA THR A 311 13.53 9.77 10.59
C THR A 311 14.48 10.79 9.97
N ALA A 312 14.09 12.06 9.87
CA ALA A 312 14.93 13.13 9.33
C ALA A 312 16.22 13.34 10.14
N ILE A 313 16.13 13.34 11.47
CA ILE A 313 17.29 13.59 12.33
C ILE A 313 18.17 12.34 12.40
N LEU A 314 17.64 11.23 12.88
CA LEU A 314 18.45 10.04 13.14
C LEU A 314 18.72 9.22 11.89
N GLY A 315 17.75 9.15 10.97
CA GLY A 315 17.90 8.44 9.69
C GLY A 315 18.64 9.26 8.65
N ASP A 316 18.25 10.50 8.38
CA ASP A 316 18.81 11.25 7.26
C ASP A 316 20.07 12.06 7.63
N TRP A 317 20.19 12.60 8.84
CA TRP A 317 21.42 13.30 9.26
C TRP A 317 22.45 12.38 9.92
N PHE A 318 22.04 11.55 10.87
CA PHE A 318 22.97 10.66 11.58
C PHE A 318 23.14 9.28 10.93
N HIS A 319 22.36 8.96 9.90
CA HIS A 319 22.40 7.68 9.18
C HIS A 319 22.34 6.45 10.11
N SER A 320 21.55 6.52 11.18
CA SER A 320 21.37 5.44 12.15
C SER A 320 20.79 4.19 11.48
N VAL A 321 21.53 3.09 11.53
CA VAL A 321 21.13 1.80 10.94
C VAL A 321 19.78 1.37 11.47
N LEU A 322 19.57 1.42 12.80
CA LEU A 322 18.31 0.99 13.40
C LEU A 322 17.14 1.83 12.91
N VAL A 323 17.25 3.16 12.93
CA VAL A 323 16.12 4.05 12.58
C VAL A 323 15.70 3.86 11.13
N VAL A 324 16.67 3.72 10.22
CA VAL A 324 16.40 3.45 8.81
C VAL A 324 15.77 2.06 8.63
N GLN A 325 16.24 1.03 9.35
CA GLN A 325 15.68 -0.33 9.30
C GLN A 325 14.27 -0.44 9.89
N VAL A 326 13.99 0.24 11.01
CA VAL A 326 12.67 0.19 11.67
C VAL A 326 11.65 1.11 11.01
N GLN A 327 12.05 1.93 10.04
CA GLN A 327 11.17 2.72 9.15
C GLN A 327 10.06 3.45 9.91
N ILE A 328 10.41 4.18 10.98
CA ILE A 328 9.41 4.78 11.88
C ILE A 328 8.44 5.74 11.17
N TRP A 329 8.86 6.35 10.04
CA TRP A 329 8.00 7.13 9.15
C TRP A 329 6.74 6.38 8.70
N ARG A 330 6.69 5.04 8.80
CA ARG A 330 5.48 4.24 8.58
C ARG A 330 4.32 4.65 9.46
N ALA A 331 4.51 5.42 10.54
CA ALA A 331 3.41 6.05 11.28
C ALA A 331 2.40 6.79 10.38
N THR A 332 2.83 7.27 9.22
CA THR A 332 1.99 7.91 8.20
C THR A 332 0.85 7.02 7.68
N TRP A 333 0.92 5.69 7.77
CA TRP A 333 -0.18 4.81 7.33
C TRP A 333 -1.47 5.05 8.14
N ILE A 334 -1.35 5.30 9.46
CA ILE A 334 -2.51 5.59 10.33
C ILE A 334 -3.12 6.95 9.96
N LEU A 335 -2.27 7.95 9.67
CA LEU A 335 -2.73 9.25 9.19
C LEU A 335 -3.48 9.13 7.86
N THR A 336 -2.99 8.30 6.92
CA THR A 336 -3.68 8.01 5.67
C THR A 336 -5.08 7.44 5.89
N VAL A 337 -5.23 6.39 6.71
CA VAL A 337 -6.55 5.79 6.98
C VAL A 337 -7.50 6.82 7.61
N LEU A 338 -7.03 7.51 8.65
CA LEU A 338 -7.88 8.42 9.41
C LEU A 338 -8.18 9.72 8.67
N SER A 339 -7.32 10.16 7.75
CA SER A 339 -7.56 11.34 6.91
C SER A 339 -8.59 11.09 5.83
N ALA A 340 -8.61 9.91 5.21
CA ALA A 340 -9.67 9.52 4.27
C ALA A 340 -11.04 9.41 4.98
N LEU A 341 -11.06 8.84 6.19
CA LEU A 341 -12.25 8.87 7.05
C LEU A 341 -12.65 10.30 7.45
N SER A 342 -11.67 11.15 7.77
CA SER A 342 -11.88 12.55 8.12
C SER A 342 -12.41 13.39 6.96
N LEU A 343 -12.01 13.07 5.72
CA LEU A 343 -12.58 13.69 4.52
C LEU A 343 -14.09 13.45 4.45
N ALA A 344 -14.55 12.22 4.73
CA ALA A 344 -15.99 11.92 4.80
C ALA A 344 -16.68 12.71 5.93
N ILE A 345 -16.07 12.80 7.11
CA ILE A 345 -16.59 13.61 8.23
C ILE A 345 -16.74 15.07 7.79
N CYS A 346 -15.74 15.65 7.14
CA CYS A 346 -15.77 17.01 6.61
C CYS A 346 -16.89 17.18 5.58
N CYS A 347 -17.00 16.29 4.59
CA CYS A 347 -18.06 16.34 3.57
C CYS A 347 -19.46 16.28 4.17
N ILE A 348 -19.69 15.42 5.16
CA ILE A 348 -21.00 15.27 5.80
C ILE A 348 -21.33 16.47 6.71
N SER A 349 -20.35 16.91 7.51
CA SER A 349 -20.60 17.85 8.60
C SER A 349 -20.54 19.30 8.17
N LEU A 350 -19.61 19.67 7.28
CA LEU A 350 -19.50 21.04 6.77
C LEU A 350 -20.62 21.37 5.78
N TRP A 351 -21.10 20.39 5.02
CA TRP A 351 -22.21 20.58 4.06
C TRP A 351 -23.51 21.02 4.72
N LYS A 352 -23.74 20.58 5.96
CA LYS A 352 -24.95 20.91 6.75
C LYS A 352 -24.88 22.28 7.43
N GLN A 353 -23.73 22.96 7.36
CA GLN A 353 -23.51 24.25 7.99
C GLN A 353 -23.77 25.40 7.01
N ASP A 354 -23.44 26.61 7.42
CA ASP A 354 -23.64 27.83 6.63
C ASP A 354 -22.72 27.92 5.38
N ARG A 355 -22.83 29.03 4.65
CA ARG A 355 -22.04 29.27 3.42
C ARG A 355 -20.53 29.29 3.67
N SER A 356 -20.08 29.76 4.85
CA SER A 356 -18.66 29.84 5.19
C SER A 356 -18.04 28.44 5.35
N MET A 357 -18.78 27.51 5.94
CA MET A 357 -18.32 26.12 6.10
C MET A 357 -18.39 25.34 4.78
N LYS A 358 -19.35 25.67 3.91
CA LYS A 358 -19.39 25.12 2.54
C LYS A 358 -18.21 25.62 1.70
N LEU A 359 -17.74 26.84 1.92
CA LEU A 359 -16.52 27.35 1.29
C LEU A 359 -15.29 26.56 1.77
N VAL A 360 -15.17 26.33 3.09
CA VAL A 360 -14.12 25.47 3.66
C VAL A 360 -14.14 24.07 3.04
N LEU A 361 -15.32 23.47 2.90
CA LEU A 361 -15.46 22.16 2.28
C LEU A 361 -14.99 22.14 0.82
N ALA A 362 -15.36 23.15 0.03
CA ALA A 362 -14.92 23.25 -1.35
C ALA A 362 -13.38 23.36 -1.44
N MET A 363 -12.75 24.14 -0.56
CA MET A 363 -11.28 24.22 -0.48
C MET A 363 -10.64 22.89 -0.07
N VAL A 364 -11.22 22.15 0.87
CA VAL A 364 -10.76 20.80 1.25
C VAL A 364 -10.81 19.84 0.06
N ILE A 365 -11.88 19.88 -0.75
CA ILE A 365 -12.03 19.05 -1.95
C ILE A 365 -10.97 19.43 -2.98
N ILE A 366 -10.77 20.74 -3.25
CA ILE A 366 -9.74 21.22 -4.18
C ILE A 366 -8.35 20.79 -3.70
N ALA A 367 -8.04 20.92 -2.41
CA ALA A 367 -6.75 20.52 -1.85
C ALA A 367 -6.51 19.01 -2.03
N TRP A 368 -7.47 18.17 -1.67
CA TRP A 368 -7.33 16.72 -1.73
C TRP A 368 -7.16 16.20 -3.16
N PHE A 369 -8.06 16.60 -4.06
CA PHE A 369 -8.06 16.12 -5.44
C PHE A 369 -7.12 16.93 -6.34
N GLY A 370 -6.66 18.10 -5.91
CA GLY A 370 -5.68 18.91 -6.63
C GLY A 370 -4.24 18.46 -6.44
N LEU A 371 -3.94 17.62 -5.43
CA LEU A 371 -2.59 17.14 -5.14
C LEU A 371 -1.85 16.57 -6.35
N PRO A 372 -2.44 15.66 -7.16
CA PRO A 372 -1.72 15.09 -8.31
C PRO A 372 -1.62 16.06 -9.51
N ILE A 373 -2.39 17.17 -9.53
CA ILE A 373 -2.25 18.24 -10.53
C ILE A 373 -1.10 19.17 -10.13
N ASN A 374 -1.09 19.63 -8.88
CA ASN A 374 -0.06 20.51 -8.36
C ASN A 374 0.04 20.35 -6.83
N ALA A 375 1.10 19.70 -6.38
CA ALA A 375 1.35 19.39 -4.97
C ALA A 375 1.39 20.64 -4.08
N VAL A 376 2.14 21.67 -4.51
CA VAL A 376 2.33 22.91 -3.72
C VAL A 376 1.02 23.69 -3.58
N ALA A 377 0.25 23.79 -4.67
CA ALA A 377 -1.06 24.42 -4.65
C ALA A 377 -2.03 23.64 -3.74
N GLY A 378 -2.06 22.31 -3.83
CA GLY A 378 -2.88 21.46 -2.97
C GLY A 378 -2.59 21.67 -1.48
N ALA A 379 -1.30 21.64 -1.08
CA ALA A 379 -0.88 21.89 0.29
C ALA A 379 -1.23 23.31 0.77
N SER A 380 -1.01 24.32 -0.07
CA SER A 380 -1.33 25.71 0.24
C SER A 380 -2.84 25.90 0.46
N ILE A 381 -3.68 25.31 -0.40
CA ILE A 381 -5.13 25.37 -0.26
C ILE A 381 -5.60 24.62 0.99
N ALA A 382 -4.96 23.51 1.37
CA ALA A 382 -5.27 22.82 2.63
C ALA A 382 -4.98 23.71 3.84
N LEU A 383 -3.82 24.37 3.89
CA LEU A 383 -3.48 25.30 4.98
C LEU A 383 -4.46 26.48 5.03
N LEU A 384 -4.81 27.05 3.88
CA LEU A 384 -5.83 28.10 3.77
C LEU A 384 -7.20 27.61 4.27
N SER A 385 -7.59 26.37 3.93
CA SER A 385 -8.85 25.78 4.38
C SER A 385 -8.91 25.62 5.91
N LEU A 386 -7.79 25.22 6.53
CA LEU A 386 -7.67 25.11 7.97
C LEU A 386 -7.72 26.49 8.64
N ALA A 387 -6.99 27.47 8.11
CA ALA A 387 -7.02 28.85 8.61
C ALA A 387 -8.43 29.44 8.52
N ALA A 388 -9.09 29.31 7.36
CA ALA A 388 -10.46 29.76 7.16
C ALA A 388 -11.44 29.08 8.13
N PHE A 389 -11.31 27.76 8.31
CA PHE A 389 -12.12 27.01 9.27
C PHE A 389 -11.98 27.56 10.71
N LEU A 390 -10.75 27.79 11.17
CA LEU A 390 -10.49 28.31 12.51
C LEU A 390 -11.03 29.74 12.71
N VAL A 391 -10.94 30.58 11.68
CA VAL A 391 -11.48 31.95 11.69
C VAL A 391 -13.01 31.92 11.70
N PHE A 392 -13.64 31.25 10.74
CA PHE A 392 -15.10 31.22 10.58
C PHE A 392 -15.81 30.51 11.74
N LYS A 393 -15.13 29.62 12.45
CA LYS A 393 -15.67 29.03 13.69
C LYS A 393 -15.83 30.05 14.82
N ARG A 394 -15.04 31.13 14.81
CA ARG A 394 -15.02 32.18 15.85
C ARG A 394 -15.75 33.45 15.42
N THR A 395 -15.78 33.73 14.12
CA THR A 395 -16.36 34.96 13.58
C THR A 395 -17.51 34.65 12.64
N LYS A 396 -18.57 35.47 12.67
CA LYS A 396 -19.61 35.43 11.65
C LYS A 396 -19.06 36.07 10.39
N PHE A 397 -18.57 35.25 9.47
CA PHE A 397 -18.08 35.71 8.17
C PHE A 397 -19.12 35.43 7.09
N GLU A 398 -19.62 36.48 6.45
CA GLU A 398 -20.61 36.34 5.38
C GLU A 398 -19.92 36.09 4.04
N VAL A 399 -20.08 34.87 3.51
CA VAL A 399 -19.59 34.52 2.18
C VAL A 399 -20.65 34.86 1.14
N SER A 400 -20.26 35.68 0.15
CA SER A 400 -21.12 36.01 -0.98
C SER A 400 -21.47 34.76 -1.80
N THR A 401 -22.68 34.71 -2.37
CA THR A 401 -23.11 33.58 -3.22
C THR A 401 -22.20 33.40 -4.43
N VAL A 402 -21.68 34.49 -5.00
CA VAL A 402 -20.78 34.47 -6.17
C VAL A 402 -19.44 33.83 -5.80
N SER A 403 -18.82 34.26 -4.69
CA SER A 403 -17.56 33.67 -4.22
C SER A 403 -17.71 32.17 -3.95
N LEU A 404 -18.81 31.78 -3.31
CA LEU A 404 -19.10 30.36 -3.06
C LEU A 404 -19.26 29.59 -4.37
N ALA A 405 -20.03 30.11 -5.34
CA ALA A 405 -20.22 29.47 -6.64
C ALA A 405 -18.90 29.31 -7.41
N LEU A 406 -18.03 30.32 -7.42
CA LEU A 406 -16.72 30.27 -8.08
C LEU A 406 -15.83 29.17 -7.51
N VAL A 407 -15.75 29.05 -6.19
CA VAL A 407 -14.92 28.01 -5.55
C VAL A 407 -15.51 26.61 -5.76
N TRP A 408 -16.83 26.46 -5.81
CA TRP A 408 -17.45 25.18 -6.19
C TRP A 408 -17.25 24.81 -7.66
N MET A 409 -17.26 25.79 -8.58
CA MET A 409 -16.89 25.56 -9.98
C MET A 409 -15.44 25.10 -10.09
N LEU A 410 -14.53 25.70 -9.33
CA LEU A 410 -13.13 25.25 -9.26
C LEU A 410 -13.02 23.83 -8.70
N ALA A 411 -13.75 23.50 -7.62
CA ALA A 411 -13.78 22.14 -7.08
C ALA A 411 -14.30 21.12 -8.11
N GLY A 412 -15.36 21.46 -8.85
CA GLY A 412 -15.88 20.65 -9.95
C GLY A 412 -14.86 20.46 -11.08
N ALA A 413 -14.17 21.53 -11.48
CA ALA A 413 -13.11 21.48 -12.48
C ALA A 413 -11.94 20.60 -12.03
N THR A 414 -11.51 20.69 -10.76
CA THR A 414 -10.46 19.82 -10.20
C THR A 414 -10.84 18.35 -10.27
N LEU A 415 -12.08 17.99 -9.88
CA LEU A 415 -12.58 16.62 -9.97
C LEU A 415 -12.65 16.12 -11.42
N LEU A 416 -13.10 16.97 -12.35
CA LEU A 416 -13.16 16.63 -13.77
C LEU A 416 -11.77 16.43 -14.36
N THR A 417 -10.79 17.27 -14.00
CA THR A 417 -9.39 17.11 -14.42
C THR A 417 -8.79 15.82 -13.87
N MET A 418 -9.04 15.47 -12.59
CA MET A 418 -8.63 14.17 -12.03
C MET A 418 -9.22 13.00 -12.82
N PHE A 419 -10.50 13.07 -13.15
CA PHE A 419 -11.15 12.05 -13.99
C PHE A 419 -10.53 11.99 -15.39
N ALA A 420 -10.26 13.14 -16.01
CA ALA A 420 -9.66 13.24 -17.34
C ALA A 420 -8.21 12.73 -17.39
N ILE A 421 -7.45 12.84 -16.30
CA ILE A 421 -6.09 12.27 -16.18
C ILE A 421 -6.13 10.75 -16.00
N THR A 422 -7.11 10.23 -15.25
CA THR A 422 -7.21 8.81 -14.92
C THR A 422 -7.85 7.97 -16.04
N ALA A 423 -8.76 8.54 -16.83
CA ALA A 423 -9.44 7.81 -17.90
C ALA A 423 -8.50 7.29 -19.02
N PRO A 424 -7.49 8.04 -19.51
CA PRO A 424 -6.51 7.52 -20.47
C PRO A 424 -5.72 6.32 -19.94
N LEU A 425 -5.36 6.32 -18.64
CA LEU A 425 -4.69 5.17 -18.02
C LEU A 425 -5.59 3.94 -18.07
N ALA A 426 -6.89 4.09 -17.77
CA ALA A 426 -7.84 2.99 -17.86
C ALA A 426 -7.93 2.47 -19.30
N ARG A 427 -7.90 3.36 -20.29
CA ARG A 427 -7.89 2.95 -21.70
C ARG A 427 -6.64 2.15 -22.05
N ILE A 428 -5.46 2.58 -21.61
CA ILE A 428 -4.19 1.86 -21.84
C ILE A 428 -4.25 0.47 -21.21
N TYR A 429 -4.71 0.36 -19.96
CA TYR A 429 -4.88 -0.93 -19.29
C TYR A 429 -5.87 -1.84 -20.01
N ALA A 430 -7.00 -1.31 -20.48
CA ALA A 430 -7.98 -2.09 -21.23
C ALA A 430 -7.42 -2.58 -22.58
N LEU A 431 -6.63 -1.75 -23.27
CA LEU A 431 -5.96 -2.14 -24.51
C LEU A 431 -4.86 -3.20 -24.30
N ALA A 432 -4.30 -3.30 -23.09
CA ALA A 432 -3.35 -4.37 -22.77
C ALA A 432 -4.03 -5.74 -22.50
N ASP A 433 -5.33 -5.76 -22.17
CA ASP A 433 -6.12 -6.98 -21.91
C ASP A 433 -7.13 -7.25 -23.04
N THR A 434 -6.70 -7.19 -24.31
CA THR A 434 -7.60 -7.30 -25.49
C THR A 434 -8.40 -8.60 -25.56
N ALA A 435 -7.94 -9.66 -24.89
CA ALA A 435 -8.55 -10.98 -24.89
C ALA A 435 -9.78 -11.11 -23.96
N SER A 436 -10.09 -10.09 -23.16
CA SER A 436 -11.09 -10.15 -22.10
C SER A 436 -12.29 -9.25 -22.39
N LEU A 437 -13.51 -9.83 -22.39
CA LEU A 437 -14.77 -9.06 -22.37
C LEU A 437 -14.86 -8.10 -21.17
N PHE A 438 -14.04 -8.32 -20.13
CA PHE A 438 -13.97 -7.52 -18.92
C PHE A 438 -12.79 -6.55 -18.89
N ALA A 439 -12.08 -6.32 -19.99
CA ALA A 439 -10.90 -5.45 -20.04
C ALA A 439 -11.18 -4.03 -19.52
N TYR A 440 -12.25 -3.39 -20.01
CA TYR A 440 -12.65 -2.04 -19.58
C TYR A 440 -13.14 -1.99 -18.12
N PRO A 441 -14.04 -2.89 -17.66
CA PRO A 441 -14.38 -3.00 -16.24
C PRO A 441 -13.15 -3.17 -15.34
N LYS A 442 -12.24 -4.10 -15.67
CA LYS A 442 -10.99 -4.30 -14.92
C LYS A 442 -10.12 -3.05 -14.92
N ALA A 443 -10.00 -2.34 -16.04
CA ALA A 443 -9.21 -1.14 -16.10
C ALA A 443 -9.81 0.01 -15.26
N ILE A 444 -11.13 0.17 -15.26
CA ILE A 444 -11.84 1.12 -14.39
C ILE A 444 -11.58 0.79 -12.92
N ILE A 445 -11.61 -0.50 -12.57
CA ILE A 445 -11.34 -1.03 -11.22
C ILE A 445 -9.90 -0.70 -10.81
N VAL A 446 -8.91 -1.09 -11.63
CA VAL A 446 -7.48 -0.92 -11.36
C VAL A 446 -7.08 0.56 -11.26
N THR A 447 -7.65 1.42 -12.12
CA THR A 447 -7.38 2.87 -12.09
C THR A 447 -8.25 3.65 -11.10
N LYS A 448 -9.20 2.98 -10.44
CA LYS A 448 -10.20 3.58 -9.53
C LYS A 448 -10.99 4.74 -10.18
N LEU A 449 -11.22 4.71 -11.49
CA LEU A 449 -11.96 5.75 -12.22
C LEU A 449 -13.40 5.95 -11.67
N PHE A 450 -13.96 4.91 -11.06
CA PHE A 450 -15.27 4.93 -10.41
C PHE A 450 -15.31 5.64 -9.05
N ALA A 451 -14.15 5.98 -8.46
CA ALA A 451 -14.06 6.50 -7.09
C ALA A 451 -14.82 7.82 -6.91
N ILE A 452 -14.60 8.80 -7.80
CA ILE A 452 -15.27 10.11 -7.69
C ILE A 452 -16.80 9.98 -7.83
N PRO A 453 -17.36 9.33 -8.88
CA PRO A 453 -18.81 9.13 -8.98
C PRO A 453 -19.42 8.41 -7.78
N VAL A 454 -18.82 7.30 -7.32
CA VAL A 454 -19.35 6.52 -6.18
C VAL A 454 -19.27 7.32 -4.89
N GLY A 455 -18.19 8.09 -4.68
CA GLY A 455 -18.07 9.02 -3.54
C GLY A 455 -19.20 10.05 -3.52
N ILE A 456 -19.47 10.72 -4.66
CA ILE A 456 -20.56 11.69 -4.79
C ILE A 456 -21.92 11.03 -4.55
N ILE A 457 -22.20 9.87 -5.16
CA ILE A 457 -23.44 9.13 -4.98
C ILE A 457 -23.66 8.77 -3.50
N SER A 458 -22.61 8.36 -2.79
CA SER A 458 -22.70 8.04 -1.36
C SER A 458 -23.08 9.27 -0.50
N LEU A 459 -22.56 10.45 -0.83
CA LEU A 459 -22.92 11.71 -0.18
C LEU A 459 -24.36 12.16 -0.52
N VAL A 460 -24.79 11.96 -1.76
CA VAL A 460 -26.18 12.23 -2.16
C VAL A 460 -27.13 11.32 -1.38
N TRP A 461 -26.84 10.01 -1.33
CA TRP A 461 -27.62 9.02 -0.57
C TRP A 461 -27.70 9.34 0.93
N GLN A 462 -26.62 9.85 1.53
CA GLN A 462 -26.59 10.29 2.91
C GLN A 462 -27.61 11.39 3.22
N ASN A 463 -27.86 12.28 2.25
CA ASN A 463 -28.76 13.43 2.41
C ASN A 463 -30.18 13.14 1.89
N MET A 464 -30.42 11.98 1.25
CA MET A 464 -31.75 11.59 0.79
C MET A 464 -32.67 11.15 1.94
N PRO A 465 -33.98 11.51 1.91
CA PRO A 465 -34.94 11.01 2.90
C PRO A 465 -35.00 9.48 2.91
N LYS A 466 -35.29 8.89 4.08
CA LYS A 466 -35.17 7.43 4.25
C LYS A 466 -36.09 6.60 3.33
N ARG A 467 -37.18 7.19 2.83
CA ARG A 467 -38.19 6.55 1.97
C ARG A 467 -38.03 6.85 0.46
N SER A 468 -37.01 7.61 0.07
CA SER A 468 -36.94 8.20 -1.28
C SER A 468 -36.34 7.31 -2.37
N TYR A 469 -35.78 6.14 -2.06
CA TYR A 469 -35.24 5.25 -3.08
C TYR A 469 -35.98 3.90 -3.09
N PRO A 470 -36.28 3.34 -4.29
CA PRO A 470 -36.95 2.05 -4.37
C PRO A 470 -36.01 0.95 -3.87
N ARG A 471 -36.47 0.12 -2.92
CA ARG A 471 -35.70 -1.03 -2.42
C ARG A 471 -35.21 -1.94 -3.55
N ALA A 472 -36.03 -2.13 -4.58
CA ALA A 472 -35.68 -2.93 -5.77
C ALA A 472 -34.42 -2.41 -6.48
N VAL A 473 -34.27 -1.08 -6.61
CA VAL A 473 -33.07 -0.47 -7.21
C VAL A 473 -31.85 -0.74 -6.32
N GLY A 474 -31.98 -0.59 -5.00
CA GLY A 474 -30.91 -0.90 -4.06
C GLY A 474 -30.44 -2.36 -4.15
N VAL A 475 -31.39 -3.31 -4.20
CA VAL A 475 -31.09 -4.74 -4.37
C VAL A 475 -30.41 -5.01 -5.72
N ALA A 476 -30.92 -4.44 -6.81
CA ALA A 476 -30.33 -4.61 -8.13
C ALA A 476 -28.87 -4.09 -8.18
N VAL A 477 -28.61 -2.91 -7.61
CA VAL A 477 -27.26 -2.35 -7.52
C VAL A 477 -26.35 -3.21 -6.64
N ALA A 478 -26.83 -3.67 -5.48
CA ALA A 478 -26.08 -4.56 -4.61
C ALA A 478 -25.70 -5.87 -5.31
N LEU A 479 -26.65 -6.51 -6.01
CA LEU A 479 -26.39 -7.75 -6.75
C LEU A 479 -25.42 -7.52 -7.91
N MET A 480 -25.61 -6.46 -8.69
CA MET A 480 -24.71 -6.11 -9.80
C MET A 480 -23.27 -5.89 -9.31
N LEU A 481 -23.08 -5.11 -8.25
CA LEU A 481 -21.76 -4.87 -7.68
C LEU A 481 -21.15 -6.12 -7.05
N ALA A 482 -21.95 -6.96 -6.40
CA ALA A 482 -21.48 -8.22 -5.82
C ALA A 482 -21.00 -9.18 -6.91
N VAL A 483 -21.76 -9.32 -8.00
CA VAL A 483 -21.36 -10.12 -9.17
C VAL A 483 -20.06 -9.57 -9.75
N LEU A 484 -19.97 -8.24 -9.95
CA LEU A 484 -18.77 -7.61 -10.49
C LEU A 484 -17.54 -7.81 -9.58
N ALA A 485 -17.72 -7.70 -8.27
CA ALA A 485 -16.66 -7.94 -7.29
C ALA A 485 -16.18 -9.38 -7.35
N VAL A 486 -17.10 -10.36 -7.30
CA VAL A 486 -16.73 -11.79 -7.35
C VAL A 486 -16.06 -12.14 -8.69
N SER A 487 -16.56 -11.63 -9.81
CA SER A 487 -16.03 -11.96 -11.14
C SER A 487 -14.73 -11.24 -11.49
N SER A 488 -14.41 -10.13 -10.82
CA SER A 488 -13.31 -9.24 -11.22
C SER A 488 -12.29 -8.98 -10.10
N TRP A 489 -12.47 -9.60 -8.92
CA TRP A 489 -11.51 -9.43 -7.83
C TRP A 489 -10.17 -10.13 -8.12
N ASP A 490 -10.17 -11.37 -8.62
CA ASP A 490 -8.96 -12.01 -9.14
C ASP A 490 -8.67 -11.49 -10.55
N THR A 491 -7.74 -10.52 -10.64
CA THR A 491 -7.35 -9.88 -11.91
C THR A 491 -6.15 -10.55 -12.57
N ARG A 492 -5.66 -11.68 -12.05
CA ARG A 492 -4.51 -12.38 -12.62
C ARG A 492 -4.80 -12.84 -14.04
N ASN A 493 -3.89 -12.50 -14.95
CA ASN A 493 -3.86 -13.05 -16.29
C ASN A 493 -3.32 -14.51 -16.26
N PRO A 494 -3.45 -15.27 -17.37
CA PRO A 494 -2.97 -16.65 -17.42
C PRO A 494 -1.48 -16.80 -17.08
N TRP A 495 -0.64 -15.84 -17.52
CA TRP A 495 0.79 -15.81 -17.20
C TRP A 495 1.04 -15.71 -15.69
N GLN A 496 0.41 -14.75 -15.01
CA GLN A 496 0.56 -14.58 -13.58
C GLN A 496 0.05 -15.80 -12.82
N LYS A 497 -1.03 -16.45 -13.29
CA LYS A 497 -1.50 -17.71 -12.70
C LYS A 497 -0.48 -18.85 -12.86
N LYS A 498 0.29 -18.91 -13.96
CA LYS A 498 1.42 -19.84 -14.12
C LYS A 498 2.54 -19.50 -13.14
N MET A 499 2.96 -18.23 -13.10
CA MET A 499 4.04 -17.77 -12.20
C MET A 499 3.72 -18.02 -10.72
N ASP A 500 2.48 -17.78 -10.31
CA ASP A 500 2.03 -17.97 -8.92
C ASP A 500 2.05 -19.43 -8.45
N ARG A 501 2.17 -20.41 -9.36
CA ARG A 501 2.29 -21.84 -9.00
C ARG A 501 3.69 -22.20 -8.51
N PHE A 502 4.71 -21.39 -8.84
CA PHE A 502 6.11 -21.68 -8.51
C PHE A 502 6.57 -23.06 -9.03
N GLU A 503 6.10 -23.42 -10.23
CA GLU A 503 6.46 -24.66 -10.93
C GLU A 503 7.51 -24.33 -12.02
N PRO A 504 8.73 -24.90 -11.95
CA PRO A 504 9.73 -24.74 -12.99
C PRO A 504 9.25 -25.16 -14.37
N ASP A 505 9.68 -24.44 -15.39
CA ASP A 505 9.38 -24.79 -16.77
C ASP A 505 10.30 -25.93 -17.21
N GLN A 506 9.72 -27.08 -17.53
CA GLN A 506 10.48 -28.29 -17.85
C GLN A 506 11.39 -28.10 -19.07
N SER A 507 10.94 -27.33 -20.08
CA SER A 507 11.73 -27.10 -21.28
C SER A 507 12.94 -26.21 -21.01
N LEU A 508 12.77 -25.17 -20.18
CA LEU A 508 13.87 -24.30 -19.79
C LEU A 508 14.85 -25.03 -18.86
N THR A 509 14.33 -25.75 -17.87
CA THR A 509 15.18 -26.47 -16.91
C THR A 509 16.03 -27.54 -17.57
N ALA A 510 15.51 -28.24 -18.58
CA ALA A 510 16.29 -29.18 -19.39
C ALA A 510 17.43 -28.51 -20.17
N MET A 511 17.26 -27.26 -20.62
CA MET A 511 18.34 -26.52 -21.32
C MET A 511 19.48 -26.10 -20.40
N ILE A 512 19.24 -25.97 -19.10
CA ILE A 512 20.22 -25.48 -18.10
C ILE A 512 20.62 -26.56 -17.08
N GLU A 513 20.34 -27.82 -17.39
CA GLU A 513 20.60 -28.94 -16.50
C GLU A 513 22.10 -29.22 -16.36
N ASP A 514 22.84 -29.07 -17.47
CA ASP A 514 24.24 -29.46 -17.60
C ASP A 514 25.22 -28.69 -16.70
N LYS A 515 24.85 -27.48 -16.26
CA LYS A 515 25.68 -26.62 -15.40
C LYS A 515 24.87 -26.04 -14.23
N PRO A 516 25.26 -26.33 -12.97
CA PRO A 516 24.64 -25.69 -11.82
C PRO A 516 25.07 -24.23 -11.69
N GLY A 517 24.24 -23.40 -11.06
CA GLY A 517 24.59 -22.03 -10.67
C GLY A 517 23.49 -21.01 -10.90
N SER A 518 23.84 -19.74 -10.75
CA SER A 518 22.88 -18.63 -10.79
C SER A 518 22.56 -18.17 -12.20
N VAL A 519 21.33 -17.70 -12.40
CA VAL A 519 20.82 -17.15 -13.65
C VAL A 519 20.79 -15.63 -13.57
N LEU A 520 21.41 -14.94 -14.53
CA LEU A 520 21.12 -13.54 -14.82
C LEU A 520 20.00 -13.50 -15.87
N TRP A 521 18.81 -13.08 -15.46
CA TRP A 521 17.69 -12.87 -16.38
C TRP A 521 17.61 -11.38 -16.75
N ILE A 522 17.86 -11.06 -18.01
CA ILE A 522 17.83 -9.69 -18.51
C ILE A 522 16.36 -9.27 -18.67
N ASP A 523 15.96 -8.17 -18.04
CA ASP A 523 14.54 -7.78 -17.81
C ASP A 523 13.77 -8.76 -16.89
N ASP A 524 14.45 -9.30 -15.86
CA ASP A 524 13.80 -10.09 -14.80
C ASP A 524 12.66 -9.28 -14.15
N ARG A 525 11.47 -9.88 -14.07
CA ARG A 525 10.36 -9.31 -13.32
C ARG A 525 10.49 -9.55 -11.83
N GLY A 526 11.57 -10.20 -11.39
CA GLY A 526 12.07 -10.29 -10.02
C GLY A 526 12.04 -11.71 -9.45
N THR A 527 11.44 -12.66 -10.17
CA THR A 527 11.29 -14.06 -9.72
C THR A 527 11.43 -15.06 -10.86
N ASP A 528 11.75 -14.62 -12.09
CA ASP A 528 11.73 -15.50 -13.26
C ASP A 528 12.77 -16.63 -13.12
N ALA A 529 13.97 -16.32 -12.62
CA ALA A 529 14.99 -17.34 -12.33
C ALA A 529 14.54 -18.36 -11.27
N TRP A 530 13.89 -17.91 -10.20
CA TRP A 530 13.40 -18.80 -9.14
C TRP A 530 12.26 -19.69 -9.61
N VAL A 531 11.30 -19.11 -10.33
CA VAL A 531 10.04 -19.77 -10.69
C VAL A 531 10.18 -20.61 -11.94
N LEU A 532 10.78 -20.08 -13.00
CA LEU A 532 10.83 -20.75 -14.31
C LEU A 532 12.07 -21.63 -14.44
N ALA A 533 13.23 -21.11 -14.05
CA ALA A 533 14.49 -21.83 -14.15
C ALA A 533 14.76 -22.72 -12.91
N GLY A 534 14.10 -22.49 -11.78
CA GLY A 534 14.38 -23.21 -10.54
C GLY A 534 15.81 -22.98 -10.00
N ARG A 535 16.44 -21.85 -10.35
CA ARG A 535 17.81 -21.49 -9.98
C ARG A 535 17.85 -20.20 -9.17
N THR A 536 18.97 -19.91 -8.52
CA THR A 536 19.19 -18.60 -7.87
C THR A 536 19.25 -17.49 -8.90
N SER A 537 18.85 -16.29 -8.49
CA SER A 537 19.06 -15.10 -9.30
C SER A 537 20.46 -14.55 -9.06
N TRP A 538 21.20 -14.28 -10.14
CA TRP A 538 22.47 -13.58 -10.03
C TRP A 538 22.25 -12.11 -9.66
N TRP A 539 21.29 -11.44 -10.30
CA TRP A 539 20.91 -10.08 -9.94
C TRP A 539 19.44 -9.81 -10.26
N THR A 540 18.71 -9.19 -9.33
CA THR A 540 17.34 -8.69 -9.58
C THR A 540 17.05 -7.41 -8.80
N MET A 541 16.07 -6.65 -9.29
CA MET A 541 15.53 -5.50 -8.55
C MET A 541 14.82 -5.90 -7.24
N LEU A 542 14.36 -7.15 -7.13
CA LEU A 542 13.71 -7.69 -5.94
C LEU A 542 14.72 -8.00 -4.83
N GLN A 543 15.88 -8.57 -5.15
CA GLN A 543 17.00 -8.74 -4.20
C GLN A 543 17.40 -7.39 -3.59
N GLY A 544 17.29 -6.33 -4.39
CA GLY A 544 17.51 -4.96 -3.96
C GLY A 544 16.47 -4.39 -2.98
N ALA A 545 15.40 -5.10 -2.62
CA ALA A 545 14.44 -4.62 -1.62
C ALA A 545 14.97 -4.79 -0.18
N SER A 546 15.86 -5.76 0.05
CA SER A 546 16.32 -6.17 1.40
C SER A 546 17.66 -5.56 1.82
N GLN A 547 18.29 -4.73 0.98
CA GLN A 547 19.64 -4.20 1.19
C GLN A 547 19.78 -3.30 2.43
N VAL A 548 18.68 -2.69 2.90
CA VAL A 548 18.68 -1.92 4.16
C VAL A 548 18.94 -2.80 5.40
N PHE A 549 18.65 -4.10 5.30
CA PHE A 549 18.80 -5.01 6.43
C PHE A 549 20.16 -5.72 6.45
N SER A 550 20.92 -5.67 5.36
CA SER A 550 22.18 -6.41 5.20
C SER A 550 23.17 -5.65 4.31
N ARG A 551 24.22 -5.09 4.92
CA ARG A 551 25.31 -4.44 4.19
C ARG A 551 25.97 -5.39 3.18
N PRO A 552 26.33 -6.65 3.53
CA PRO A 552 26.92 -7.58 2.55
C PRO A 552 26.02 -7.79 1.32
N LEU A 553 24.70 -7.95 1.53
CA LEU A 553 23.76 -8.07 0.41
C LEU A 553 23.73 -6.80 -0.44
N ALA A 554 23.76 -5.62 0.19
CA ALA A 554 23.81 -4.35 -0.53
C ALA A 554 25.06 -4.22 -1.39
N MET A 555 26.23 -4.64 -0.90
CA MET A 555 27.49 -4.58 -1.64
C MET A 555 27.48 -5.56 -2.82
N ILE A 556 27.10 -6.82 -2.61
CA ILE A 556 27.01 -7.80 -3.70
C ILE A 556 26.02 -7.32 -4.78
N TRP A 557 24.85 -6.81 -4.36
CA TRP A 557 23.86 -6.29 -5.29
C TRP A 557 24.37 -5.09 -6.08
N LYS A 558 25.10 -4.19 -5.43
CA LYS A 558 25.73 -3.00 -6.04
C LYS A 558 26.80 -3.42 -7.04
N ASP A 559 27.70 -4.32 -6.67
CA ASP A 559 28.83 -4.71 -7.51
C ASP A 559 28.36 -5.47 -8.76
N ARG A 560 27.36 -6.34 -8.62
CA ARG A 560 26.73 -7.02 -9.76
C ARG A 560 25.97 -6.07 -10.68
N ARG A 561 25.27 -5.06 -10.13
CA ARG A 561 24.65 -3.98 -10.90
C ARG A 561 25.71 -3.22 -11.71
N ASP A 562 26.80 -2.82 -11.05
CA ASP A 562 27.86 -2.03 -11.68
C ASP A 562 28.56 -2.84 -12.78
N ALA A 563 28.75 -4.15 -12.59
CA ALA A 563 29.25 -5.04 -13.64
C ALA A 563 28.33 -5.12 -14.86
N MET A 564 27.01 -5.07 -14.68
CA MET A 564 26.06 -5.00 -15.80
C MET A 564 26.14 -3.65 -16.53
N ILE A 565 26.40 -2.56 -15.81
CA ILE A 565 26.61 -1.23 -16.40
C ILE A 565 27.90 -1.21 -17.21
N GLU A 566 28.99 -1.72 -16.64
CA GLU A 566 30.30 -1.81 -17.32
C GLU A 566 30.26 -2.70 -18.56
N ALA A 567 29.48 -3.78 -18.52
CA ALA A 567 29.22 -4.65 -19.65
C ALA A 567 28.32 -4.01 -20.73
N GLY A 568 27.74 -2.83 -20.47
CA GLY A 568 26.84 -2.15 -21.40
C GLY A 568 25.49 -2.85 -21.60
N ILE A 569 25.15 -3.83 -20.75
CA ILE A 569 23.85 -4.52 -20.79
C ILE A 569 22.73 -3.56 -20.34
N VAL A 570 23.05 -2.77 -19.32
CA VAL A 570 22.18 -1.74 -18.75
C VAL A 570 22.97 -0.43 -18.63
N ASP A 571 22.29 0.68 -18.44
CA ASP A 571 22.95 1.96 -18.21
C ASP A 571 22.77 2.48 -16.78
N GLU A 572 23.41 3.62 -16.50
CA GLU A 572 23.41 4.29 -15.20
C GLU A 572 22.02 4.59 -14.63
N ARG A 573 20.97 4.64 -15.47
CA ARG A 573 19.59 4.89 -15.01
C ARG A 573 19.07 3.73 -14.15
N ILE A 574 19.63 2.52 -14.23
CA ILE A 574 19.24 1.38 -13.38
C ILE A 574 19.49 1.64 -11.89
N ARG A 575 20.39 2.56 -11.56
CA ARG A 575 20.66 2.98 -10.17
C ARG A 575 19.46 3.69 -9.54
N ASP A 576 18.58 4.27 -10.34
CA ASP A 576 17.42 5.04 -9.88
C ASP A 576 16.13 4.65 -10.62
N PRO A 577 15.40 3.64 -10.11
CA PRO A 577 14.16 3.18 -10.74
C PRO A 577 13.01 4.20 -10.65
N TYR A 578 13.15 5.29 -9.87
CA TYR A 578 12.07 6.25 -9.66
C TYR A 578 12.09 7.42 -10.65
N VAL A 579 13.25 7.71 -11.25
CA VAL A 579 13.40 8.84 -12.19
C VAL A 579 13.20 8.41 -13.64
N ASN A 580 13.51 7.17 -14.03
CA ASN A 580 13.42 6.73 -15.44
C ASN A 580 12.86 5.31 -15.60
N LYS A 581 11.53 5.18 -15.71
CA LYS A 581 10.88 3.89 -16.02
C LYS A 581 11.24 3.34 -17.40
N SER A 582 11.65 4.19 -18.35
CA SER A 582 12.06 3.82 -19.70
C SER A 582 13.44 3.16 -19.77
N ALA A 583 14.25 3.23 -18.71
CA ALA A 583 15.61 2.70 -18.71
C ALA A 583 15.70 1.17 -18.86
N VAL A 584 14.62 0.45 -18.52
CA VAL A 584 14.56 -1.02 -18.62
C VAL A 584 14.26 -1.48 -20.05
N GLU A 585 13.83 -0.57 -20.93
CA GLU A 585 13.27 -0.90 -22.25
C GLU A 585 14.29 -0.76 -23.40
N ASP A 586 15.51 -0.31 -23.12
CA ASP A 586 16.59 -0.10 -24.09
C ASP A 586 17.81 -1.02 -23.86
N TYR A 587 17.65 -2.14 -23.15
CA TYR A 587 18.75 -3.10 -22.98
C TYR A 587 19.14 -3.72 -24.32
N GLN A 588 20.40 -3.56 -24.70
CA GLN A 588 20.98 -4.16 -25.90
C GLN A 588 21.97 -5.24 -25.45
N VAL A 589 21.79 -6.44 -25.99
CA VAL A 589 22.62 -7.60 -25.69
C VAL A 589 23.37 -7.98 -26.96
N SER A 590 24.69 -8.13 -26.83
CA SER A 590 25.57 -8.60 -27.89
C SER A 590 26.51 -9.70 -27.37
N LYS A 591 27.18 -10.41 -28.28
CA LYS A 591 28.17 -11.43 -27.90
C LYS A 591 29.29 -10.88 -27.01
N SER A 592 29.71 -9.62 -27.21
CA SER A 592 30.75 -9.02 -26.37
C SER A 592 30.24 -8.73 -24.96
N THR A 593 29.01 -8.24 -24.82
CA THR A 593 28.40 -7.99 -23.50
C THR A 593 28.21 -9.29 -22.71
N LEU A 594 27.82 -10.39 -23.38
CA LEU A 594 27.71 -11.71 -22.77
C LEU A 594 29.07 -12.24 -22.32
N ALA A 595 30.09 -12.17 -23.17
CA ALA A 595 31.44 -12.60 -22.80
C ALA A 595 31.98 -11.81 -21.59
N GLN A 596 31.73 -10.50 -21.54
CA GLN A 596 32.16 -9.65 -20.43
C GLN A 596 31.45 -10.03 -19.12
N ILE A 597 30.11 -10.17 -19.13
CA ILE A 597 29.37 -10.51 -17.89
C ILE A 597 29.71 -11.91 -17.38
N CYS A 598 29.93 -12.87 -18.28
CA CYS A 598 30.36 -14.22 -17.93
C CYS A 598 31.78 -14.25 -17.32
N SER A 599 32.61 -13.25 -17.60
CA SER A 599 33.99 -13.16 -17.07
C SER A 599 34.09 -12.52 -15.68
N VAL A 600 32.99 -11.97 -15.15
CA VAL A 600 32.96 -11.31 -13.84
C VAL A 600 33.30 -12.33 -12.74
N PRO A 601 34.15 -11.99 -11.75
CA PRO A 601 34.36 -12.84 -10.59
C PRO A 601 33.03 -13.03 -9.84
N ASP A 602 32.57 -14.29 -9.69
CA ASP A 602 31.22 -14.65 -9.22
C ASP A 602 30.08 -14.54 -10.26
N GLY A 603 30.42 -14.37 -11.54
CA GLY A 603 29.50 -14.20 -12.66
C GLY A 603 28.41 -15.28 -12.76
N PRO A 604 27.32 -14.98 -13.48
CA PRO A 604 26.24 -15.93 -13.65
C PRO A 604 26.73 -17.17 -14.41
N SER A 605 26.14 -18.33 -14.11
CA SER A 605 26.40 -19.54 -14.91
C SER A 605 25.58 -19.54 -16.20
N TRP A 606 24.44 -18.85 -16.17
CA TRP A 606 23.51 -18.74 -17.28
C TRP A 606 23.03 -17.31 -17.44
N VAL A 607 22.95 -16.82 -18.67
CA VAL A 607 22.30 -15.56 -19.02
C VAL A 607 21.08 -15.84 -19.89
N ILE A 608 19.93 -15.32 -19.48
CA ILE A 608 18.69 -15.44 -20.24
C ILE A 608 18.28 -14.04 -20.71
N ALA A 609 18.17 -13.85 -22.03
CA ALA A 609 17.79 -12.59 -22.64
C ALA A 609 16.69 -12.78 -23.68
N GLY A 610 15.78 -11.82 -23.77
CA GLY A 610 14.77 -11.80 -24.82
C GLY A 610 15.41 -11.57 -26.20
N LEU A 611 14.93 -12.25 -27.24
CA LEU A 611 15.48 -12.06 -28.59
C LEU A 611 15.36 -10.61 -29.10
N TRP A 612 14.36 -9.86 -28.63
CA TRP A 612 14.18 -8.44 -28.96
C TRP A 612 15.24 -7.50 -28.37
N GLN A 613 16.10 -8.02 -27.49
CA GLN A 613 17.23 -7.28 -26.92
C GLN A 613 18.49 -7.41 -27.78
N PHE A 614 18.47 -8.25 -28.81
CA PHE A 614 19.56 -8.41 -29.77
C PHE A 614 19.25 -7.65 -31.06
N ASP A 615 20.29 -7.19 -31.74
CA ASP A 615 20.18 -6.71 -33.12
C ASP A 615 19.75 -7.85 -34.06
N GLU A 616 18.98 -7.52 -35.10
CA GLU A 616 18.41 -8.50 -36.04
C GLU A 616 19.49 -9.39 -36.71
N GLN A 617 20.69 -8.83 -36.92
CA GLN A 617 21.82 -9.59 -37.49
C GLN A 617 22.39 -10.60 -36.51
N ASP A 618 22.38 -10.30 -35.21
CA ASP A 618 22.90 -11.18 -34.18
C ASP A 618 21.92 -12.31 -33.88
N VAL A 619 20.60 -12.04 -33.89
CA VAL A 619 19.55 -13.07 -33.78
C VAL A 619 19.75 -14.18 -34.82
N LYS A 620 20.05 -13.82 -36.08
CA LYS A 620 20.29 -14.78 -37.17
C LYS A 620 21.51 -15.68 -36.96
N ARG A 621 22.41 -15.32 -36.04
CA ARG A 621 23.65 -16.05 -35.72
C ARG A 621 23.57 -16.83 -34.42
N LEU A 622 22.45 -16.76 -33.68
CA LEU A 622 22.25 -17.54 -32.46
C LEU A 622 21.96 -19.00 -32.81
N ASP A 623 22.39 -19.93 -31.94
CA ASP A 623 22.04 -21.35 -32.09
C ASP A 623 20.54 -21.52 -31.76
N PRO A 624 19.72 -22.06 -32.69
CA PRO A 624 18.31 -22.33 -32.43
C PRO A 624 18.07 -23.25 -31.23
N LYS A 625 19.02 -24.14 -30.89
CA LYS A 625 18.89 -25.02 -29.71
C LYS A 625 18.97 -24.27 -28.38
N SER A 626 19.57 -23.08 -28.39
CA SER A 626 19.67 -22.20 -27.23
C SER A 626 18.50 -21.23 -27.15
N ILE A 627 17.46 -21.38 -27.98
CA ILE A 627 16.26 -20.53 -27.93
C ILE A 627 15.16 -21.26 -27.17
N TRP A 628 14.79 -20.70 -26.02
CA TRP A 628 13.63 -21.12 -25.24
C TRP A 628 12.40 -20.30 -25.63
N THR A 629 11.27 -20.96 -25.90
CA THR A 629 10.00 -20.31 -26.19
C THR A 629 9.04 -20.50 -25.03
N SER A 630 8.64 -19.40 -24.38
CA SER A 630 7.61 -19.38 -23.35
C SER A 630 6.22 -19.47 -23.95
N GLU A 631 5.49 -20.56 -23.65
CA GLU A 631 4.13 -20.80 -24.16
C GLU A 631 3.09 -19.75 -23.73
N HIS A 632 3.39 -18.91 -22.73
CA HIS A 632 2.37 -18.08 -22.06
C HIS A 632 2.80 -16.64 -21.74
N ARG A 633 4.02 -16.21 -22.07
CA ARG A 633 4.44 -14.82 -21.78
C ARG A 633 3.70 -13.86 -22.73
N GLN A 634 2.89 -12.97 -22.18
CA GLN A 634 2.07 -12.04 -22.95
C GLN A 634 2.91 -10.97 -23.67
N GLN A 635 2.42 -10.54 -24.85
CA GLN A 635 2.96 -9.43 -25.63
C GLN A 635 3.04 -8.15 -24.81
N ARG A 636 4.18 -7.45 -24.89
CA ARG A 636 4.34 -6.09 -24.36
C ARG A 636 4.03 -5.09 -25.48
N PHE A 637 3.36 -4.01 -25.13
CA PHE A 637 3.26 -2.82 -25.99
C PHE A 637 4.40 -1.89 -25.60
N LEU A 638 5.38 -1.69 -26.49
CA LEU A 638 6.38 -0.64 -26.27
C LEU A 638 5.73 0.73 -26.43
N SER A 639 5.92 1.60 -25.44
CA SER A 639 5.62 3.02 -25.58
C SER A 639 6.88 3.76 -26.05
N LYS A 640 7.33 3.52 -27.29
CA LYS A 640 8.35 4.40 -27.89
C LYS A 640 7.67 5.69 -28.34
N GLY A 641 7.90 6.78 -27.61
CA GLY A 641 7.60 8.15 -28.07
C GLY A 641 6.15 8.45 -28.42
N GLY A 642 5.17 7.79 -27.78
CA GLY A 642 3.76 8.14 -27.89
C GLY A 642 3.02 7.78 -29.19
N VAL A 643 3.63 7.05 -30.14
CA VAL A 643 2.97 6.76 -31.43
C VAL A 643 3.09 5.31 -31.94
N SER A 644 3.99 4.46 -31.43
CA SER A 644 4.13 3.09 -31.95
C SER A 644 3.55 2.01 -31.01
N ASN A 645 2.33 1.54 -31.29
CA ASN A 645 1.71 0.36 -30.63
C ASN A 645 2.06 -0.94 -31.37
N THR A 646 3.33 -1.22 -31.65
CA THR A 646 3.70 -2.54 -32.19
C THR A 646 3.84 -3.54 -31.04
N PRO A 647 3.03 -4.62 -31.00
CA PRO A 647 3.21 -5.67 -30.02
C PRO A 647 4.55 -6.37 -30.29
N ILE A 648 5.43 -6.42 -29.29
CA ILE A 648 6.62 -7.27 -29.36
C ILE A 648 6.23 -8.67 -28.89
N HIS A 649 6.56 -9.67 -29.71
CA HIS A 649 6.45 -11.07 -29.34
C HIS A 649 7.55 -11.42 -28.33
N GLU A 650 7.31 -11.16 -27.04
CA GLU A 650 8.23 -11.47 -25.92
C GLU A 650 8.23 -12.96 -25.52
N THR A 651 8.01 -13.86 -26.47
CA THR A 651 7.90 -15.30 -26.17
C THR A 651 9.22 -16.03 -26.29
N GLU A 652 10.20 -15.49 -27.02
CA GLU A 652 11.46 -16.19 -27.31
C GLU A 652 12.65 -15.57 -26.57
N PHE A 653 13.44 -16.44 -25.95
CA PHE A 653 14.59 -16.09 -25.12
C PHE A 653 15.81 -16.88 -25.57
N TYR A 654 16.94 -16.20 -25.68
CA TYR A 654 18.23 -16.85 -25.81
C TYR A 654 18.75 -17.25 -24.43
N VAL A 655 19.13 -18.51 -24.28
CA VAL A 655 19.72 -19.12 -23.09
C VAL A 655 21.20 -19.33 -23.35
N HIS A 656 22.03 -18.51 -22.72
CA HIS A 656 23.48 -18.54 -22.89
C HIS A 656 24.16 -19.20 -21.69
N GLU A 657 24.99 -20.20 -21.95
CA GLU A 657 25.91 -20.77 -20.96
C GLU A 657 27.18 -19.92 -20.87
N CYS A 658 27.48 -19.40 -19.69
CA CYS A 658 28.76 -18.75 -19.42
C CYS A 658 29.81 -19.83 -19.18
N ILE A 659 30.86 -19.92 -20.01
CA ILE A 659 31.91 -20.96 -19.91
C ILE A 659 32.84 -20.68 -18.73
#